data_AF-A0A2J7QWU4-F1
#
_entry.id   AF-A0A2J7QWU4-F1
#
_cell.length_a   1.000
_cell.length_b   1.000
_cell.length_c   1.000
_cell.angle_alpha   90.00
_cell.angle_beta   90.00
_cell.angle_gamma   90.00
#
_symmetry.space_group_name_H-M   'P 1'
#
loop_
_entity.id
_entity.type
_entity.pdbx_description
1 polymer ?
#
loop_
_entity_poly.entity_id
_entity_poly.type
_entity_poly.pdbx_seq_one_letter_code
_entity_poly.pdbx_strand_id
1 'polypeptide(L)'
;MVYCSRRCGGGTTWHLSGLVGVFKPSLAQVKLAKSSVQLYKNMEARGLKTGWKECGSLCIARTRDRMIAFRRMKAQAVSWDIDCDLVTPQEAQKLCPLIAVDDLQGGLWIPGDGVGDPYQICLSLISAAKEGGLQVVENCAVQQVLNQNRKVVAVGTSRGMVECQYFVNCGGFWARKIGKMSEPYVKVPLHACEHYYLHTKPIPGLDPMTPVVRDLDGHIYFRENGGSLLAGGFEPKAKPAFEDGTIPESSEERILPEDWDHFHVLLEQMLHRVPSLGDAVLERLCNGPEAFSPDCKWIVGEAPEIQNYYVAAGMKTIGISAAGGVGRATAELIVNGSSSYDMYELDVSRFLGLHNNRKFLRDRVREVPGLHYGIIYPFHEFKTGRNLRMSPIYPKLREAGAVFGQVMGYERPAWFDPGYASGNESGSKNGLHPYRIAYTNTYGKPPWFNFVHDEYEACREQVGLSDYSSFTKIDFWSKGTEVVDSLQYLCSNDVDIPVGAIIHTGMQNKKGGYENDCSLARIAENHYMMIAPTIQQTRCKAWIQRHLPTDGSVSLSDVTSMYTAICVMGPFSRVFLSELTDTDLSPKSFPFFTFKELDIGLANGIRAMNITHTGELGYVLYIPNEFALHVYTQLIEAGQKYGIRHAGYYAMRALRVERFFAFWGQDLDTTTTPLECGRSWRVKFNRDMDFVGRDALMKQRDEGVKRMYVQLIVQDHDHEVDIWPWGTEPIYRNGKYVGAITTTGYGFTFQKQVCLGFVQNFDDKGTAQVVTPEYITTGQYEVDIAGIRYPAKANLHSPNLPTKYPDKERLAYRATRDIVNDVVISTRSK
;
A
#
# COMPACT_ATOMS: atom_id res chain seq x y z
N MET A 1 31.40 3.99 6.99
CA MET A 1 31.98 2.72 7.48
C MET A 1 30.90 1.67 7.55
N VAL A 2 31.22 0.39 7.34
CA VAL A 2 30.30 -0.73 7.57
C VAL A 2 30.76 -1.50 8.81
N TYR A 3 29.86 -1.66 9.77
CA TYR A 3 30.09 -2.44 10.98
C TYR A 3 29.37 -3.77 10.87
N CYS A 4 30.12 -4.84 11.05
CA CYS A 4 29.55 -6.17 11.19
C CYS A 4 29.92 -6.71 12.56
N SER A 5 28.94 -7.19 13.31
CA SER A 5 29.19 -7.86 14.60
C SER A 5 30.12 -9.06 14.45
N ARG A 6 30.18 -9.66 13.26
CA ARG A 6 31.14 -10.69 12.85
C ARG A 6 31.70 -10.39 11.46
N ARG A 7 31.43 -11.25 10.47
CA ARG A 7 31.91 -11.12 9.09
C ARG A 7 30.84 -10.60 8.13
N CYS A 8 31.26 -9.88 7.10
CA CYS A 8 30.39 -9.50 5.99
C CYS A 8 29.80 -10.75 5.32
N GLY A 9 28.52 -10.67 4.96
CA GLY A 9 27.78 -11.81 4.39
C GLY A 9 27.36 -12.90 5.39
N GLY A 10 27.80 -12.84 6.66
CA GLY A 10 27.51 -13.86 7.69
C GLY A 10 26.09 -13.84 8.29
N GLY A 11 25.19 -13.01 7.75
CA GLY A 11 23.76 -12.94 8.11
C GLY A 11 22.94 -14.01 7.37
N THR A 12 21.91 -13.61 6.62
CA THR A 12 21.18 -14.53 5.71
C THR A 12 21.90 -14.75 4.40
N THR A 13 22.66 -13.75 3.93
CA THR A 13 23.20 -13.70 2.58
C THR A 13 23.93 -14.96 2.14
N TRP A 14 24.75 -15.57 2.99
CA TRP A 14 25.54 -16.76 2.62
C TRP A 14 24.74 -18.04 2.33
N HIS A 15 23.48 -18.13 2.77
CA HIS A 15 22.65 -19.34 2.63
C HIS A 15 21.37 -19.09 1.80
N LEU A 16 21.31 -18.00 1.05
CA LEU A 16 20.17 -17.71 0.18
C LEU A 16 20.17 -18.61 -1.06
N SER A 17 18.99 -18.91 -1.57
CA SER A 17 18.80 -19.72 -2.80
C SER A 17 19.22 -19.02 -4.08
N GLY A 18 19.61 -17.74 -4.04
CA GLY A 18 20.18 -17.07 -5.21
C GLY A 18 19.19 -16.73 -6.32
N LEU A 19 17.88 -16.75 -6.04
CA LEU A 19 16.86 -16.44 -7.06
C LEU A 19 16.75 -14.94 -7.34
N VAL A 20 16.73 -14.58 -8.62
CA VAL A 20 16.59 -13.20 -9.08
C VAL A 20 15.45 -13.11 -10.08
N GLY A 21 14.32 -12.55 -9.64
CA GLY A 21 13.18 -12.30 -10.52
C GLY A 21 12.75 -10.83 -10.50
N VAL A 22 12.31 -10.29 -11.64
CA VAL A 22 11.95 -8.86 -11.76
C VAL A 22 10.50 -8.57 -11.41
N PHE A 23 9.57 -9.50 -11.63
CA PHE A 23 8.17 -9.32 -11.23
C PHE A 23 8.05 -9.19 -9.72
N LYS A 24 7.33 -8.15 -9.26
CA LYS A 24 7.10 -7.84 -7.84
C LYS A 24 5.68 -7.27 -7.66
N PRO A 25 5.15 -7.23 -6.43
CA PRO A 25 3.79 -6.74 -6.17
C PRO A 25 3.50 -5.29 -6.57
N SER A 26 4.52 -4.44 -6.74
CA SER A 26 4.33 -3.07 -7.21
C SER A 26 5.44 -2.59 -8.15
N LEU A 27 5.13 -1.58 -8.95
CA LEU A 27 6.05 -0.97 -9.92
C LEU A 27 7.34 -0.46 -9.26
N ALA A 28 7.25 0.09 -8.05
CA ALA A 28 8.43 0.53 -7.30
C ALA A 28 9.39 -0.64 -7.04
N GLN A 29 8.86 -1.77 -6.56
CA GLN A 29 9.66 -2.97 -6.32
C GLN A 29 10.22 -3.57 -7.62
N VAL A 30 9.45 -3.54 -8.72
CA VAL A 30 9.92 -3.96 -10.05
C VAL A 30 11.10 -3.10 -10.52
N LYS A 31 11.00 -1.77 -10.43
CA LYS A 31 12.09 -0.85 -10.82
C LYS A 31 13.35 -1.06 -9.99
N LEU A 32 13.21 -1.31 -8.69
CA LEU A 32 14.33 -1.65 -7.80
C LEU A 32 14.95 -3.01 -8.19
N ALA A 33 14.13 -4.00 -8.55
CA ALA A 33 14.61 -5.31 -8.96
C ALA A 33 15.38 -5.26 -10.29
N LYS A 34 14.81 -4.60 -11.31
CA LYS A 34 15.49 -4.33 -12.59
C LYS A 34 16.83 -3.63 -12.40
N SER A 35 16.89 -2.66 -11.49
CA SER A 35 18.13 -1.94 -11.19
C SER A 35 19.20 -2.82 -10.54
N SER A 36 18.79 -3.81 -9.74
CA SER A 36 19.70 -4.82 -9.20
C SER A 36 20.24 -5.73 -10.30
N VAL A 37 19.38 -6.24 -11.18
CA VAL A 37 19.79 -7.07 -12.34
C VAL A 37 20.79 -6.31 -13.22
N GLN A 38 20.49 -5.05 -13.54
CA GLN A 38 21.40 -4.23 -14.34
C GLN A 38 22.75 -4.00 -13.65
N LEU A 39 22.75 -3.81 -12.32
CA LEU A 39 23.99 -3.70 -11.56
C LEU A 39 24.83 -4.97 -11.67
N TYR A 40 24.22 -6.16 -11.54
CA TYR A 40 24.93 -7.43 -11.65
C TYR A 40 25.51 -7.66 -13.05
N LYS A 41 24.71 -7.41 -14.10
CA LYS A 41 25.20 -7.46 -15.49
C LYS A 41 26.39 -6.51 -15.72
N ASN A 42 26.31 -5.29 -15.20
CA ASN A 42 27.40 -4.31 -15.31
C ASN A 42 28.66 -4.73 -14.52
N MET A 43 28.50 -5.39 -13.38
CA MET A 43 29.62 -5.91 -12.60
C MET A 43 30.33 -7.06 -13.33
N GLU A 44 29.58 -8.02 -13.87
CA GLU A 44 30.13 -9.11 -14.69
C GLU A 44 30.87 -8.57 -15.92
N ALA A 45 30.30 -7.56 -16.61
CA ALA A 45 30.94 -6.91 -17.75
C ALA A 45 32.29 -6.24 -17.39
N ARG A 46 32.49 -5.89 -16.12
CA ARG A 46 33.76 -5.35 -15.58
C ARG A 46 34.69 -6.43 -15.04
N GLY A 47 34.33 -7.70 -15.15
CA GLY A 47 35.09 -8.84 -14.62
C GLY A 47 34.90 -9.11 -13.13
N LEU A 48 33.91 -8.47 -12.48
CA LEU A 48 33.57 -8.74 -11.08
C LEU A 48 32.58 -9.90 -11.00
N LYS A 49 32.96 -10.97 -10.30
CA LYS A 49 32.16 -12.19 -10.21
C LYS A 49 30.93 -11.97 -9.34
N THR A 50 29.75 -12.19 -9.92
CA THR A 50 28.45 -12.15 -9.23
C THR A 50 27.72 -13.51 -9.30
N GLY A 51 28.18 -14.40 -10.19
CA GLY A 51 27.50 -15.68 -10.44
C GLY A 51 26.17 -15.49 -11.17
N TRP A 52 25.96 -14.33 -11.81
CA TRP A 52 24.75 -14.03 -12.57
C TRP A 52 24.60 -15.00 -13.75
N LYS A 53 23.46 -15.69 -13.80
CA LYS A 53 23.03 -16.47 -14.97
C LYS A 53 21.60 -16.05 -15.33
N GLU A 54 21.41 -15.58 -16.55
CA GLU A 54 20.10 -15.26 -17.13
C GLU A 54 19.47 -16.53 -17.70
N CYS A 55 19.09 -17.46 -16.82
CA CYS A 55 18.46 -18.72 -17.20
C CYS A 55 16.93 -18.66 -17.29
N GLY A 56 16.34 -17.49 -17.03
CA GLY A 56 14.90 -17.27 -16.99
C GLY A 56 14.19 -17.89 -15.79
N SER A 57 12.92 -17.54 -15.64
CA SER A 57 12.00 -18.10 -14.64
C SER A 57 10.72 -18.60 -15.29
N LEU A 58 10.34 -19.83 -14.96
CA LEU A 58 9.09 -20.47 -15.36
C LEU A 58 8.16 -20.59 -14.14
N CYS A 59 7.14 -19.76 -14.08
CA CYS A 59 6.07 -19.87 -13.11
C CYS A 59 4.96 -20.77 -13.68
N ILE A 60 4.52 -21.79 -12.96
CA ILE A 60 3.51 -22.74 -13.44
C ILE A 60 2.19 -22.62 -12.67
N ALA A 61 1.10 -22.97 -13.34
CA ALA A 61 -0.26 -22.88 -12.83
C ALA A 61 -0.95 -24.24 -12.87
N ARG A 62 -1.36 -24.73 -11.70
CA ARG A 62 -2.18 -25.94 -11.57
C ARG A 62 -3.67 -25.62 -11.64
N THR A 63 -4.04 -24.39 -11.28
CA THR A 63 -5.43 -23.94 -11.20
C THR A 63 -5.79 -22.91 -12.26
N ARG A 64 -7.09 -22.80 -12.57
CA ARG A 64 -7.62 -21.77 -13.48
C ARG A 64 -7.37 -20.36 -12.93
N ASP A 65 -7.56 -20.16 -11.63
CA ASP A 65 -7.34 -18.85 -10.99
C ASP A 65 -5.88 -18.43 -11.05
N ARG A 66 -4.93 -19.37 -10.91
CA ARG A 66 -3.51 -19.05 -11.13
C ARG A 66 -3.23 -18.63 -12.57
N MET A 67 -3.85 -19.28 -13.56
CA MET A 67 -3.73 -18.84 -14.96
C MET A 67 -4.34 -17.45 -15.19
N ILE A 68 -5.44 -17.10 -14.50
CA ILE A 68 -5.98 -15.74 -14.54
C ILE A 68 -4.96 -14.75 -13.96
N ALA A 69 -4.33 -15.07 -12.83
CA ALA A 69 -3.26 -14.25 -12.26
C ALA A 69 -2.10 -14.03 -13.25
N PHE A 70 -1.66 -15.08 -13.95
CA PHE A 70 -0.61 -14.97 -14.97
C PHE A 70 -1.03 -14.16 -16.20
N ARG A 71 -2.29 -14.28 -16.66
CA ARG A 71 -2.81 -13.42 -17.73
C ARG A 71 -2.82 -11.95 -17.32
N ARG A 72 -3.19 -11.66 -16.07
CA ARG A 72 -3.11 -10.30 -15.50
C ARG A 72 -1.66 -9.80 -15.44
N MET A 73 -0.71 -10.65 -15.04
CA MET A 73 0.72 -10.31 -15.06
C MET A 73 1.23 -10.05 -16.48
N LYS A 74 0.87 -10.89 -17.47
CA LYS A 74 1.23 -10.68 -18.89
C LYS A 74 0.66 -9.38 -19.43
N ALA A 75 -0.61 -9.09 -19.16
CA ALA A 75 -1.23 -7.81 -19.54
C ALA A 75 -0.47 -6.63 -18.93
N GLN A 76 -0.23 -6.67 -17.61
CA GLN A 76 0.50 -5.64 -16.87
C GLN A 76 1.95 -5.46 -17.33
N ALA A 77 2.59 -6.50 -17.87
CA ALA A 77 3.99 -6.51 -18.27
C ALA A 77 4.35 -5.36 -19.24
N VAL A 78 3.41 -4.96 -20.11
CA VAL A 78 3.58 -3.82 -21.03
C VAL A 78 3.84 -2.50 -20.30
N SER A 79 3.16 -2.27 -19.17
CA SER A 79 3.29 -1.04 -18.38
C SER A 79 4.57 -1.01 -17.57
N TRP A 80 5.13 -2.19 -17.30
CA TRP A 80 6.32 -2.38 -16.46
C TRP A 80 7.57 -2.69 -17.28
N ASP A 81 7.44 -2.78 -18.61
CA ASP A 81 8.50 -3.08 -19.55
C ASP A 81 9.16 -4.45 -19.25
N ILE A 82 8.37 -5.46 -18.89
CA ILE A 82 8.87 -6.81 -18.61
C ILE A 82 8.54 -7.71 -19.79
N ASP A 83 9.55 -8.40 -20.33
CA ASP A 83 9.34 -9.45 -21.29
C ASP A 83 8.90 -10.74 -20.58
N CYS A 84 7.77 -11.30 -20.98
CA CYS A 84 7.24 -12.54 -20.45
C CYS A 84 6.19 -13.13 -21.40
N ASP A 85 5.98 -14.44 -21.40
CA ASP A 85 5.00 -15.11 -22.25
C ASP A 85 4.18 -16.14 -21.50
N LEU A 86 2.89 -16.25 -21.86
CA LEU A 86 2.05 -17.34 -21.40
C LEU A 86 2.44 -18.60 -22.20
N VAL A 87 2.60 -19.71 -21.49
CA VAL A 87 3.00 -20.98 -22.10
C VAL A 87 1.99 -22.07 -21.79
N THR A 88 1.78 -22.95 -22.75
CA THR A 88 1.05 -24.21 -22.57
C THR A 88 1.86 -25.19 -21.71
N PRO A 89 1.21 -26.23 -21.13
CA PRO A 89 1.92 -27.30 -20.42
C PRO A 89 3.07 -27.93 -21.23
N GLN A 90 2.86 -28.17 -22.53
CA GLN A 90 3.87 -28.76 -23.41
C GLN A 90 5.04 -27.81 -23.66
N GLU A 91 4.79 -26.50 -23.82
CA GLU A 91 5.86 -25.50 -23.93
C GLU A 91 6.63 -25.36 -22.61
N ALA A 92 5.96 -25.41 -21.47
CA ALA A 92 6.59 -25.41 -20.15
C ALA A 92 7.53 -26.64 -19.98
N GLN A 93 7.10 -27.82 -20.42
CA GLN A 93 7.94 -29.03 -20.40
C GLN A 93 9.14 -28.93 -21.36
N LYS A 94 8.98 -28.28 -22.51
CA LYS A 94 10.12 -28.02 -23.42
C LYS A 94 11.15 -27.08 -22.78
N LEU A 95 10.69 -26.06 -22.05
CA LEU A 95 11.56 -25.12 -21.33
C LEU A 95 12.29 -25.80 -20.15
N CYS A 96 11.62 -26.72 -19.45
CA CYS A 96 12.22 -27.49 -18.36
C CYS A 96 11.78 -28.96 -18.44
N PRO A 97 12.58 -29.86 -19.05
CA PRO A 97 12.20 -31.27 -19.21
C PRO A 97 12.00 -32.04 -17.89
N LEU A 98 12.48 -31.49 -16.77
CA LEU A 98 12.39 -32.11 -15.45
C LEU A 98 10.97 -32.10 -14.88
N ILE A 99 10.10 -31.19 -15.33
CA ILE A 99 8.77 -31.04 -14.73
C ILE A 99 7.75 -32.01 -15.33
N ALA A 100 7.00 -32.67 -14.47
CA ALA A 100 5.71 -33.24 -14.83
C ALA A 100 4.76 -32.08 -15.19
N VAL A 101 3.86 -32.27 -16.16
CA VAL A 101 2.97 -31.20 -16.63
C VAL A 101 1.51 -31.62 -16.80
N ASP A 102 1.17 -32.88 -16.51
CA ASP A 102 -0.14 -33.46 -16.80
C ASP A 102 -1.29 -32.78 -16.03
N ASP A 103 -0.98 -32.17 -14.88
CA ASP A 103 -1.92 -31.45 -14.02
C ASP A 103 -1.97 -29.93 -14.28
N LEU A 104 -1.16 -29.42 -15.22
CA LEU A 104 -1.00 -27.99 -15.43
C LEU A 104 -2.08 -27.42 -16.37
N GLN A 105 -2.54 -26.22 -16.04
CA GLN A 105 -3.30 -25.37 -16.95
C GLN A 105 -2.39 -24.58 -17.90
N GLY A 106 -1.13 -24.36 -17.52
CA GLY A 106 -0.13 -23.60 -18.27
C GLY A 106 0.89 -22.93 -17.35
N GLY A 107 1.54 -21.87 -17.84
CA GLY A 107 2.51 -21.10 -17.08
C GLY A 107 2.78 -19.71 -17.64
N LEU A 108 3.70 -19.01 -16.97
CA LEU A 108 4.27 -17.74 -17.37
C LEU A 108 5.81 -17.87 -17.41
N TRP A 109 6.38 -17.70 -18.59
CA TRP A 109 7.81 -17.67 -18.85
C TRP A 109 8.35 -16.24 -18.79
N ILE A 110 9.46 -16.02 -18.08
CA ILE A 110 10.11 -14.71 -17.93
C ILE A 110 11.60 -14.90 -18.27
N PRO A 111 12.04 -14.66 -19.52
CA PRO A 111 13.39 -14.98 -19.96
C PRO A 111 14.48 -14.14 -19.28
N GLY A 112 14.18 -12.87 -18.95
CA GLY A 112 15.15 -11.96 -18.34
C GLY A 112 15.44 -12.19 -16.85
N ASP A 113 14.74 -13.16 -16.24
CA ASP A 113 14.98 -13.57 -14.86
C ASP A 113 16.17 -14.55 -14.78
N GLY A 114 16.56 -14.92 -13.57
CA GLY A 114 17.60 -15.92 -13.38
C GLY A 114 18.07 -16.05 -11.96
N VAL A 115 19.39 -16.19 -11.81
CA VAL A 115 20.04 -16.52 -10.54
C VAL A 115 21.34 -15.75 -10.37
N GLY A 116 21.76 -15.53 -9.13
CA GLY A 116 23.06 -14.99 -8.77
C GLY A 116 23.62 -15.67 -7.52
N ASP A 117 24.93 -15.64 -7.34
CA ASP A 117 25.58 -16.13 -6.11
C ASP A 117 25.54 -15.00 -5.05
N PRO A 118 24.72 -15.15 -4.00
CA PRO A 118 24.55 -14.10 -3.00
C PRO A 118 25.85 -13.69 -2.30
N TYR A 119 26.74 -14.66 -2.05
CA TYR A 119 27.98 -14.42 -1.33
C TYR A 119 29.00 -13.73 -2.23
N GLN A 120 29.13 -14.17 -3.48
CA GLN A 120 30.00 -13.51 -4.47
C GLN A 120 29.54 -12.09 -4.76
N ILE A 121 28.24 -11.86 -4.94
CA ILE A 121 27.67 -10.51 -5.09
C ILE A 121 28.08 -9.62 -3.92
N CYS A 122 27.93 -10.10 -2.68
CA CYS A 122 28.29 -9.35 -1.49
C CYS A 122 29.78 -8.99 -1.46
N LEU A 123 30.66 -9.96 -1.72
CA LEU A 123 32.11 -9.75 -1.71
C LEU A 123 32.55 -8.80 -2.83
N SER A 124 32.02 -8.97 -4.05
CA SER A 124 32.34 -8.12 -5.20
C SER A 124 31.87 -6.68 -4.99
N LEU A 125 30.69 -6.46 -4.39
CA LEU A 125 30.22 -5.13 -4.02
C LEU A 125 31.13 -4.48 -2.97
N ILE A 126 31.53 -5.23 -1.94
CA ILE A 126 32.46 -4.74 -0.91
C ILE A 126 33.82 -4.39 -1.51
N SER A 127 34.36 -5.25 -2.39
CA SER A 127 35.63 -5.00 -3.07
C SER A 127 35.58 -3.70 -3.88
N ALA A 128 34.56 -3.56 -4.73
CA ALA A 128 34.37 -2.36 -5.53
C ALA A 128 34.14 -1.11 -4.67
N ALA A 129 33.43 -1.22 -3.54
CA ALA A 129 33.21 -0.08 -2.64
C ALA A 129 34.49 0.33 -1.89
N LYS A 130 35.39 -0.62 -1.57
CA LYS A 130 36.69 -0.32 -0.94
C LYS A 130 37.59 0.50 -1.86
N GLU A 131 37.55 0.25 -3.17
CA GLU A 131 38.25 1.09 -4.17
C GLU A 131 37.76 2.55 -4.12
N GLY A 132 36.48 2.76 -3.77
CA GLY A 132 35.88 4.08 -3.54
C GLY A 132 36.09 4.66 -2.14
N GLY A 133 36.94 4.05 -1.29
CA GLY A 133 37.26 4.54 0.04
C GLY A 133 36.39 3.98 1.19
N LEU A 134 35.55 2.96 0.93
CA LEU A 134 34.78 2.32 1.99
C LEU A 134 35.70 1.63 3.01
N GLN A 135 35.50 1.96 4.29
CA GLN A 135 36.08 1.18 5.39
C GLN A 135 35.06 0.15 5.92
N VAL A 136 35.52 -1.09 6.05
CA VAL A 136 34.76 -2.21 6.61
C VAL A 136 35.42 -2.66 7.90
N VAL A 137 34.65 -2.69 8.99
CA VAL A 137 35.12 -3.11 10.32
C VAL A 137 34.29 -4.30 10.78
N GLU A 138 34.88 -5.48 10.66
CA GLU A 138 34.33 -6.74 11.14
C GLU A 138 34.58 -6.94 12.64
N ASN A 139 33.81 -7.81 13.27
CA ASN A 139 33.84 -8.06 14.73
C ASN A 139 33.68 -6.77 15.53
N CYS A 140 32.74 -5.92 15.11
CA CYS A 140 32.41 -4.63 15.68
C CYS A 140 30.89 -4.51 15.79
N ALA A 141 30.35 -4.82 16.97
CA ALA A 141 28.91 -4.79 17.21
C ALA A 141 28.46 -3.36 17.52
N VAL A 142 27.37 -2.93 16.88
CA VAL A 142 26.65 -1.71 17.28
C VAL A 142 26.01 -1.98 18.65
N GLN A 143 26.22 -1.06 19.59
CA GLN A 143 25.69 -1.12 20.95
C GLN A 143 24.66 -0.01 21.20
N GLN A 144 24.88 1.16 20.61
CA GLN A 144 24.01 2.33 20.76
C GLN A 144 24.06 3.23 19.53
N VAL A 145 22.92 3.83 19.16
CA VAL A 145 22.87 4.93 18.18
C VAL A 145 22.53 6.22 18.94
N LEU A 146 23.49 7.15 18.97
CA LEU A 146 23.36 8.42 19.67
C LEU A 146 22.73 9.47 18.77
N ASN A 147 21.88 10.29 19.36
CA ASN A 147 21.25 11.42 18.70
C ASN A 147 21.22 12.64 19.62
N GLN A 148 21.19 13.82 19.02
CA GLN A 148 20.94 15.09 19.69
C GLN A 148 19.78 15.76 18.97
N ASN A 149 18.79 16.25 19.71
CA ASN A 149 17.56 16.84 19.15
C ASN A 149 16.89 15.94 18.10
N ARG A 150 16.87 14.61 18.36
CA ARG A 150 16.35 13.58 17.43
C ARG A 150 17.04 13.56 16.07
N LYS A 151 18.34 13.85 16.02
CA LYS A 151 19.17 13.70 14.83
C LYS A 151 20.44 12.92 15.16
N VAL A 152 20.80 11.94 14.33
CA VAL A 152 21.99 11.09 14.53
C VAL A 152 23.25 11.95 14.65
N VAL A 153 24.10 11.63 15.64
CA VAL A 153 25.41 12.27 15.85
C VAL A 153 26.57 11.28 15.97
N ALA A 154 26.31 10.06 16.46
CA ALA A 154 27.35 9.05 16.63
C ALA A 154 26.76 7.64 16.81
N VAL A 155 27.61 6.63 16.70
CA VAL A 155 27.29 5.23 17.00
C VAL A 155 28.31 4.68 17.99
N GLY A 156 27.82 4.19 19.13
CA GLY A 156 28.60 3.43 20.08
C GLY A 156 28.76 1.99 19.61
N THR A 157 30.00 1.51 19.56
CA THR A 157 30.33 0.15 19.13
C THR A 157 31.16 -0.58 20.18
N SER A 158 31.27 -1.90 20.05
CA SER A 158 32.17 -2.72 20.87
C SER A 158 33.66 -2.36 20.74
N ARG A 159 34.03 -1.46 19.81
CA ARG A 159 35.40 -0.98 19.61
C ARG A 159 35.56 0.52 19.88
N GLY A 160 34.56 1.14 20.52
CA GLY A 160 34.55 2.56 20.82
C GLY A 160 33.52 3.34 20.02
N MET A 161 33.55 4.66 20.18
CA MET A 161 32.60 5.57 19.57
C MET A 161 33.02 5.93 18.14
N VAL A 162 32.04 6.09 17.25
CA VAL A 162 32.25 6.61 15.90
C VAL A 162 31.27 7.74 15.65
N GLU A 163 31.80 8.94 15.46
CA GLU A 163 31.00 10.11 15.07
C GLU A 163 30.49 9.94 13.64
N CYS A 164 29.20 10.23 13.42
CA CYS A 164 28.60 10.12 12.10
C CYS A 164 27.37 11.02 11.98
N GLN A 165 27.15 11.58 10.80
CA GLN A 165 25.95 12.37 10.50
C GLN A 165 24.76 11.52 10.10
N TYR A 166 25.01 10.32 9.56
CA TYR A 166 24.01 9.40 9.01
C TYR A 166 24.28 7.99 9.50
N PHE A 167 23.22 7.27 9.86
CA PHE A 167 23.26 5.86 10.21
C PHE A 167 22.27 5.09 9.34
N VAL A 168 22.69 3.94 8.79
CA VAL A 168 21.82 3.07 7.99
C VAL A 168 21.76 1.69 8.63
N ASN A 169 20.57 1.32 9.11
CA ASN A 169 20.29 0.02 9.69
C ASN A 169 19.99 -1.00 8.58
N CYS A 170 21.04 -1.74 8.18
CA CYS A 170 20.98 -2.87 7.26
C CYS A 170 21.11 -4.22 8.00
N GLY A 171 20.69 -4.29 9.27
CA GLY A 171 20.95 -5.42 10.15
C GLY A 171 20.16 -6.70 9.88
N GLY A 172 19.54 -6.88 8.71
CA GLY A 172 18.74 -8.07 8.39
C GLY A 172 17.69 -8.37 9.47
N PHE A 173 17.63 -9.62 9.94
CA PHE A 173 16.74 -10.02 11.04
C PHE A 173 17.10 -9.40 12.41
N TRP A 174 18.29 -8.81 12.58
CA TRP A 174 18.64 -8.00 13.77
C TRP A 174 18.17 -6.56 13.68
N ALA A 175 17.66 -6.08 12.54
CA ALA A 175 17.34 -4.66 12.36
C ALA A 175 16.37 -4.14 13.42
N ARG A 176 15.43 -4.98 13.88
CA ARG A 176 14.55 -4.66 15.03
C ARG A 176 15.30 -4.48 16.34
N LYS A 177 16.29 -5.34 16.64
CA LYS A 177 17.14 -5.22 17.85
C LYS A 177 17.96 -3.93 17.77
N ILE A 178 18.53 -3.62 16.61
CA ILE A 178 19.30 -2.39 16.37
C ILE A 178 18.42 -1.14 16.51
N GLY A 179 17.17 -1.17 16.04
CA GLY A 179 16.22 -0.07 16.24
C GLY A 179 15.96 0.25 17.72
N LYS A 180 16.08 -0.74 18.61
CA LYS A 180 15.95 -0.55 20.06
C LYS A 180 17.22 -0.03 20.75
N MET A 181 18.32 0.13 20.01
CA MET A 181 19.58 0.67 20.53
C MET A 181 19.66 2.20 20.47
N SER A 182 18.56 2.89 20.16
CA SER A 182 18.45 4.35 20.15
C SER A 182 17.40 4.81 21.16
N GLU A 183 17.48 6.05 21.64
CA GLU A 183 16.41 6.68 22.44
C GLU A 183 15.99 7.98 21.75
N PRO A 184 14.74 8.12 21.24
CA PRO A 184 13.68 7.11 21.25
C PRO A 184 13.99 5.90 20.36
N TYR A 185 13.32 4.76 20.63
CA TYR A 185 13.45 3.55 19.81
C TYR A 185 12.97 3.80 18.38
N VAL A 186 13.80 3.40 17.40
CA VAL A 186 13.39 3.33 15.99
C VAL A 186 12.63 2.03 15.74
N LYS A 187 11.42 2.15 15.20
CA LYS A 187 10.55 1.01 14.93
C LYS A 187 10.92 0.32 13.61
N VAL A 188 11.48 -0.88 13.71
CA VAL A 188 11.73 -1.75 12.54
C VAL A 188 10.95 -3.07 12.73
N PRO A 189 9.70 -3.16 12.24
CA PRO A 189 8.84 -4.32 12.48
C PRO A 189 9.25 -5.51 11.61
N LEU A 190 10.12 -6.36 12.16
CA LEU A 190 10.59 -7.60 11.55
C LEU A 190 10.62 -8.73 12.56
N HIS A 191 10.35 -9.95 12.09
CA HIS A 191 10.53 -11.18 12.85
C HIS A 191 11.04 -12.29 11.93
N ALA A 192 11.88 -13.16 12.49
CA ALA A 192 12.48 -14.25 11.75
C ALA A 192 11.52 -15.45 11.67
N CYS A 193 11.57 -16.18 10.56
CA CYS A 193 10.92 -17.46 10.34
C CYS A 193 11.96 -18.49 9.92
N GLU A 194 11.70 -19.75 10.24
CA GLU A 194 12.39 -20.89 9.65
C GLU A 194 12.08 -20.91 8.13
N HIS A 195 13.08 -21.18 7.31
CA HIS A 195 12.95 -21.28 5.86
C HIS A 195 13.78 -22.46 5.36
N TYR A 196 13.15 -23.30 4.55
CA TYR A 196 13.67 -24.62 4.19
C TYR A 196 14.00 -24.74 2.71
N TYR A 197 15.10 -25.42 2.42
CA TYR A 197 15.46 -25.88 1.09
C TYR A 197 16.43 -27.06 1.15
N LEU A 198 16.33 -27.97 0.20
CA LEU A 198 17.22 -29.12 0.04
C LEU A 198 18.31 -28.83 -0.98
N HIS A 199 19.43 -29.53 -0.82
CA HIS A 199 20.46 -29.69 -1.83
C HIS A 199 20.55 -31.16 -2.21
N THR A 200 20.58 -31.45 -3.50
CA THR A 200 20.97 -32.77 -3.99
C THR A 200 22.48 -32.85 -4.19
N LYS A 201 23.02 -34.07 -4.25
CA LYS A 201 24.31 -34.31 -4.91
C LYS A 201 24.20 -34.02 -6.43
N PRO A 202 25.33 -33.91 -7.15
CA PRO A 202 25.30 -33.64 -8.59
C PRO A 202 24.44 -34.67 -9.35
N ILE A 203 23.57 -34.18 -10.23
CA ILE A 203 22.68 -34.96 -11.07
C ILE A 203 23.32 -35.05 -12.47
N PRO A 204 23.62 -36.26 -12.98
CA PRO A 204 24.22 -36.41 -14.31
C PRO A 204 23.39 -35.77 -15.43
N GLY A 205 24.03 -34.98 -16.28
CA GLY A 205 23.39 -34.36 -17.45
C GLY A 205 22.47 -33.18 -17.17
N LEU A 206 22.43 -32.65 -15.93
CA LEU A 206 21.67 -31.45 -15.61
C LEU A 206 22.24 -30.22 -16.33
N ASP A 207 21.39 -29.53 -17.10
CA ASP A 207 21.78 -28.34 -17.85
C ASP A 207 22.08 -27.16 -16.89
N PRO A 208 23.28 -26.55 -16.92
CA PRO A 208 23.62 -25.36 -16.12
C PRO A 208 22.74 -24.13 -16.37
N MET A 209 21.95 -24.13 -17.44
CA MET A 209 20.99 -23.09 -17.82
C MET A 209 19.54 -23.52 -17.62
N THR A 210 19.30 -24.62 -16.88
CA THR A 210 17.94 -25.00 -16.45
C THR A 210 17.27 -23.79 -15.80
N PRO A 211 16.06 -23.40 -16.23
CA PRO A 211 15.38 -22.23 -15.71
C PRO A 211 15.03 -22.40 -14.24
N VAL A 212 14.86 -21.29 -13.53
CA VAL A 212 14.22 -21.32 -12.22
C VAL A 212 12.76 -21.72 -12.40
N VAL A 213 12.30 -22.77 -11.75
CA VAL A 213 10.89 -23.15 -11.78
C VAL A 213 10.22 -22.76 -10.47
N ARG A 214 9.02 -22.18 -10.57
CA ARG A 214 8.18 -21.81 -9.42
C ARG A 214 6.81 -22.47 -9.58
N ASP A 215 6.54 -23.46 -8.74
CA ASP A 215 5.21 -24.01 -8.56
C ASP A 215 4.52 -23.27 -7.43
N LEU A 216 3.84 -22.18 -7.79
CA LEU A 216 3.22 -21.30 -6.81
C LEU A 216 2.05 -21.98 -6.09
N ASP A 217 1.31 -22.83 -6.79
CA ASP A 217 0.19 -23.59 -6.20
C ASP A 217 0.69 -24.74 -5.31
N GLY A 218 1.85 -25.32 -5.64
CA GLY A 218 2.57 -26.27 -4.80
C GLY A 218 3.44 -25.65 -3.70
N HIS A 219 3.50 -24.32 -3.61
CA HIS A 219 4.33 -23.59 -2.63
C HIS A 219 5.86 -23.85 -2.73
N ILE A 220 6.37 -24.30 -3.89
CA ILE A 220 7.78 -24.69 -4.08
C ILE A 220 8.47 -23.94 -5.22
N TYR A 221 9.79 -23.95 -5.19
CA TYR A 221 10.67 -23.54 -6.27
C TYR A 221 11.88 -24.47 -6.35
N PHE A 222 12.53 -24.50 -7.50
CA PHE A 222 13.86 -25.10 -7.63
C PHE A 222 14.71 -24.40 -8.69
N ARG A 223 16.01 -24.62 -8.63
CA ARG A 223 17.00 -24.18 -9.62
C ARG A 223 18.13 -25.21 -9.76
N GLU A 224 18.83 -25.13 -10.88
CA GLU A 224 20.17 -25.70 -11.00
C GLU A 224 21.16 -24.95 -10.09
N ASN A 225 22.08 -25.69 -9.47
CA ASN A 225 23.14 -25.18 -8.62
C ASN A 225 24.43 -26.02 -8.73
N GLY A 226 25.27 -25.72 -9.72
CA GLY A 226 26.58 -26.37 -9.88
C GLY A 226 26.47 -27.85 -10.24
N GLY A 227 25.49 -28.22 -11.08
CA GLY A 227 25.16 -29.60 -11.42
C GLY A 227 24.26 -30.31 -10.41
N SER A 228 23.92 -29.69 -9.28
CA SER A 228 22.90 -30.18 -8.33
C SER A 228 21.57 -29.42 -8.50
N LEU A 229 20.51 -29.90 -7.86
CA LEU A 229 19.29 -29.12 -7.63
C LEU A 229 19.29 -28.51 -6.23
N LEU A 230 18.91 -27.24 -6.17
CA LEU A 230 18.50 -26.55 -4.94
C LEU A 230 16.99 -26.34 -5.02
N ALA A 231 16.23 -26.94 -4.13
CA ALA A 231 14.77 -26.87 -4.12
C ALA A 231 14.24 -26.46 -2.74
N GLY A 232 13.35 -25.49 -2.67
CA GLY A 232 12.79 -24.98 -1.42
C GLY A 232 11.35 -24.53 -1.60
N GLY A 233 10.75 -23.99 -0.55
CA GLY A 233 9.37 -23.51 -0.63
C GLY A 233 8.99 -22.58 0.50
N PHE A 234 7.71 -22.23 0.54
CA PHE A 234 7.12 -21.42 1.61
C PHE A 234 5.87 -22.14 2.12
N GLU A 235 6.01 -22.82 3.26
CA GLU A 235 4.91 -23.55 3.87
C GLU A 235 3.71 -22.62 4.08
N PRO A 236 2.47 -23.09 3.79
CA PRO A 236 1.27 -22.30 4.03
C PRO A 236 1.16 -21.76 5.46
N LYS A 237 1.72 -22.50 6.43
CA LYS A 237 1.86 -22.09 7.83
C LYS A 237 3.33 -22.13 8.22
N ALA A 238 3.98 -20.97 8.23
CA ALA A 238 5.38 -20.85 8.58
C ALA A 238 5.63 -20.94 10.08
N LYS A 239 6.85 -21.36 10.44
CA LYS A 239 7.32 -21.49 11.82
C LYS A 239 8.18 -20.27 12.19
N PRO A 240 7.78 -19.46 13.19
CA PRO A 240 8.62 -18.35 13.64
C PRO A 240 9.90 -18.86 14.31
N ALA A 241 11.02 -18.20 14.01
CA ALA A 241 12.30 -18.47 14.67
C ALA A 241 12.53 -17.46 15.81
N PHE A 242 13.29 -17.87 16.83
CA PHE A 242 13.68 -16.99 17.95
C PHE A 242 12.49 -16.32 18.65
N GLU A 243 11.43 -17.10 18.96
CA GLU A 243 10.18 -16.59 19.53
C GLU A 243 10.37 -15.83 20.87
N ASP A 244 11.39 -16.20 21.64
CA ASP A 244 11.80 -15.55 22.89
C ASP A 244 12.42 -14.17 22.67
N GLY A 245 12.72 -13.80 21.42
CA GLY A 245 13.34 -12.56 20.98
C GLY A 245 14.87 -12.56 21.04
N THR A 246 15.51 -13.67 21.41
CA THR A 246 16.97 -13.80 21.49
C THR A 246 17.48 -14.38 20.19
N ILE A 247 18.19 -13.57 19.42
CA ILE A 247 18.82 -14.01 18.18
C ILE A 247 20.29 -14.35 18.46
N PRO A 248 20.73 -15.60 18.27
CA PRO A 248 22.11 -16.01 18.53
C PRO A 248 23.13 -15.20 17.72
N GLU A 249 24.24 -14.86 18.37
CA GLU A 249 25.32 -14.13 17.72
C GLU A 249 26.22 -15.05 16.88
N SER A 250 26.28 -16.35 17.18
CA SER A 250 27.06 -17.30 16.39
C SER A 250 26.37 -17.80 15.14
N SER A 251 27.13 -17.99 14.07
CA SER A 251 26.59 -18.49 12.81
C SER A 251 26.17 -19.95 12.95
N GLU A 252 26.90 -20.70 13.77
CA GLU A 252 26.67 -22.10 14.08
C GLU A 252 25.34 -22.28 14.84
N GLU A 253 25.07 -21.48 15.88
CA GLU A 253 23.79 -21.51 16.61
C GLU A 253 22.61 -20.93 15.81
N ARG A 254 22.87 -20.28 14.68
CA ARG A 254 21.84 -19.79 13.75
C ARG A 254 21.47 -20.79 12.66
N ILE A 255 22.22 -21.87 12.50
CA ILE A 255 21.80 -23.00 11.67
C ILE A 255 20.75 -23.73 12.49
N LEU A 256 19.50 -23.64 12.04
CA LEU A 256 18.38 -24.26 12.73
C LEU A 256 18.37 -25.76 12.41
N PRO A 257 17.89 -26.61 13.33
CA PRO A 257 17.83 -28.05 13.08
C PRO A 257 16.93 -28.36 11.88
N GLU A 258 17.25 -29.43 11.17
CA GLU A 258 16.36 -30.01 10.16
C GLU A 258 15.01 -30.38 10.81
N ASP A 259 13.92 -30.15 10.08
CA ASP A 259 12.55 -30.45 10.51
C ASP A 259 11.80 -31.09 9.35
N TRP A 260 12.02 -32.40 9.18
CA TRP A 260 11.47 -33.16 8.05
C TRP A 260 9.95 -33.24 8.07
N ASP A 261 9.34 -33.27 9.26
CA ASP A 261 7.89 -33.29 9.42
C ASP A 261 7.26 -31.97 8.94
N HIS A 262 7.89 -30.83 9.27
CA HIS A 262 7.45 -29.54 8.75
C HIS A 262 7.67 -29.41 7.24
N PHE A 263 8.83 -29.85 6.75
CA PHE A 263 9.21 -29.76 5.34
C PHE A 263 8.44 -30.74 4.45
N HIS A 264 7.88 -31.81 5.00
CA HIS A 264 7.23 -32.90 4.26
C HIS A 264 6.19 -32.40 3.25
N VAL A 265 5.37 -31.41 3.63
CA VAL A 265 4.35 -30.84 2.74
C VAL A 265 4.93 -30.19 1.49
N LEU A 266 6.16 -29.67 1.54
CA LEU A 266 6.86 -29.13 0.38
C LEU A 266 7.53 -30.25 -0.41
N LEU A 267 8.14 -31.22 0.28
CA LEU A 267 8.79 -32.37 -0.36
C LEU A 267 7.82 -33.16 -1.24
N GLU A 268 6.60 -33.42 -0.75
CA GLU A 268 5.55 -34.08 -1.55
C GLU A 268 5.27 -33.32 -2.85
N GLN A 269 5.19 -31.98 -2.78
CA GLN A 269 4.97 -31.15 -3.96
C GLN A 269 6.18 -31.14 -4.90
N MET A 270 7.40 -31.24 -4.37
CA MET A 270 8.63 -31.31 -5.16
C MET A 270 8.71 -32.63 -5.93
N LEU A 271 8.42 -33.75 -5.27
CA LEU A 271 8.40 -35.08 -5.90
C LEU A 271 7.28 -35.19 -6.94
N HIS A 272 6.11 -34.59 -6.67
CA HIS A 272 5.03 -34.49 -7.65
C HIS A 272 5.45 -33.69 -8.89
N ARG A 273 6.06 -32.52 -8.69
CA ARG A 273 6.45 -31.66 -9.82
C ARG A 273 7.66 -32.17 -10.58
N VAL A 274 8.63 -32.78 -9.90
CA VAL A 274 9.88 -33.30 -10.47
C VAL A 274 10.03 -34.77 -10.07
N PRO A 275 9.38 -35.72 -10.77
CA PRO A 275 9.41 -37.13 -10.39
C PRO A 275 10.82 -37.71 -10.29
N SER A 276 11.73 -37.28 -11.16
CA SER A 276 13.14 -37.71 -11.15
C SER A 276 13.91 -37.29 -9.88
N LEU A 277 13.36 -36.37 -9.07
CA LEU A 277 13.94 -36.01 -7.78
C LEU A 277 13.85 -37.18 -6.78
N GLY A 278 12.92 -38.12 -6.96
CA GLY A 278 12.81 -39.31 -6.12
C GLY A 278 14.02 -40.26 -6.22
N ASP A 279 14.73 -40.24 -7.35
CA ASP A 279 15.94 -41.03 -7.58
C ASP A 279 17.23 -40.24 -7.21
N ALA A 280 17.11 -38.95 -6.92
CA ALA A 280 18.26 -38.10 -6.61
C ALA A 280 18.78 -38.38 -5.19
N VAL A 281 20.11 -38.37 -5.04
CA VAL A 281 20.73 -38.49 -3.72
C VAL A 281 20.70 -37.14 -3.03
N LEU A 282 20.01 -37.06 -1.89
CA LEU A 282 20.02 -35.89 -1.02
C LEU A 282 21.44 -35.66 -0.46
N GLU A 283 21.90 -34.40 -0.50
CA GLU A 283 23.10 -33.97 0.22
C GLU A 283 22.75 -33.51 1.64
N ARG A 284 21.76 -32.62 1.77
CA ARG A 284 21.28 -32.09 3.06
C ARG A 284 19.94 -31.36 2.94
N LEU A 285 19.23 -31.24 4.05
CA LEU A 285 18.15 -30.26 4.22
C LEU A 285 18.71 -29.05 4.98
N CYS A 286 18.45 -27.85 4.48
CA CYS A 286 18.86 -26.61 5.14
C CYS A 286 17.65 -25.96 5.80
N ASN A 287 17.85 -25.46 7.02
CA ASN A 287 16.90 -24.63 7.74
C ASN A 287 17.61 -23.36 8.22
N GLY A 288 17.21 -22.21 7.66
CA GLY A 288 17.82 -20.91 7.93
C GLY A 288 16.79 -19.86 8.37
N PRO A 289 17.14 -18.93 9.26
CA PRO A 289 16.22 -17.88 9.70
C PRO A 289 16.13 -16.74 8.68
N GLU A 290 14.92 -16.39 8.26
CA GLU A 290 14.63 -15.30 7.32
C GLU A 290 13.65 -14.30 7.91
N ALA A 291 13.93 -13.00 7.75
CA ALA A 291 13.09 -11.95 8.34
C ALA A 291 11.99 -11.45 7.41
N PHE A 292 10.76 -11.47 7.92
CA PHE A 292 9.57 -10.96 7.25
C PHE A 292 9.02 -9.75 8.00
N SER A 293 8.56 -8.77 7.22
CA SER A 293 7.72 -7.69 7.73
C SER A 293 6.26 -8.17 7.87
N PRO A 294 5.42 -7.45 8.65
CA PRO A 294 4.01 -7.78 8.80
C PRO A 294 3.20 -7.83 7.50
N ASP A 295 3.65 -7.13 6.46
CA ASP A 295 2.96 -6.96 5.18
C ASP A 295 3.69 -7.65 4.02
N CYS A 296 4.74 -8.42 4.32
CA CYS A 296 5.62 -9.04 3.32
C CYS A 296 6.34 -8.03 2.38
N LYS A 297 6.35 -6.73 2.65
CA LYS A 297 7.07 -5.72 1.86
C LYS A 297 8.42 -5.35 2.51
N TRP A 298 9.34 -4.81 1.72
CA TRP A 298 10.62 -4.33 2.23
C TRP A 298 10.44 -3.10 3.14
N ILE A 299 11.39 -2.84 4.03
CA ILE A 299 11.38 -1.69 4.94
C ILE A 299 12.57 -0.81 4.59
N VAL A 300 12.30 0.31 3.93
CA VAL A 300 13.32 1.23 3.40
C VAL A 300 12.96 2.66 3.78
N GLY A 301 13.95 3.52 4.04
CA GLY A 301 13.72 4.96 4.20
C GLY A 301 14.15 5.51 5.56
N GLU A 302 13.92 6.81 5.75
CA GLU A 302 14.31 7.52 6.98
C GLU A 302 13.30 7.29 8.10
N ALA A 303 13.78 6.93 9.28
CA ALA A 303 12.98 6.68 10.47
C ALA A 303 12.19 7.95 10.89
N PRO A 304 10.90 7.81 11.26
CA PRO A 304 10.11 8.92 11.80
C PRO A 304 10.64 9.47 13.13
N GLU A 305 11.31 8.64 13.92
CA GLU A 305 11.69 8.99 15.29
C GLU A 305 12.99 9.80 15.38
N ILE A 306 13.95 9.54 14.49
CA ILE A 306 15.29 10.13 14.50
C ILE A 306 15.70 10.49 13.07
N GLN A 307 15.96 11.77 12.82
CA GLN A 307 16.50 12.28 11.57
C GLN A 307 17.89 11.68 11.29
N ASN A 308 18.16 11.43 10.02
CA ASN A 308 19.37 10.78 9.51
C ASN A 308 19.57 9.33 9.96
N TYR A 309 18.57 8.70 10.60
CA TYR A 309 18.53 7.26 10.81
C TYR A 309 17.74 6.63 9.66
N TYR A 310 18.41 5.86 8.81
CA TYR A 310 17.79 5.14 7.70
C TYR A 310 17.66 3.65 8.00
N VAL A 311 16.65 3.02 7.43
CA VAL A 311 16.45 1.57 7.47
C VAL A 311 16.50 1.03 6.05
N ALA A 312 17.16 -0.11 5.86
CA ALA A 312 17.11 -0.89 4.63
C ALA A 312 17.14 -2.38 5.02
N ALA A 313 15.97 -2.93 5.31
CA ALA A 313 15.81 -4.26 5.89
C ALA A 313 14.53 -4.96 5.40
N GLY A 314 14.32 -6.21 5.83
CA GLY A 314 13.11 -6.96 5.51
C GLY A 314 13.01 -7.42 4.06
N MET A 315 14.14 -7.61 3.37
CA MET A 315 14.13 -8.09 1.98
C MET A 315 13.79 -9.58 1.83
N LYS A 316 13.59 -10.31 2.94
CA LYS A 316 13.21 -11.74 2.99
C LYS A 316 14.19 -12.62 2.18
N THR A 317 13.73 -13.80 1.78
CA THR A 317 14.43 -14.78 0.91
C THR A 317 14.77 -14.28 -0.49
N ILE A 318 14.32 -13.09 -0.90
CA ILE A 318 14.58 -12.48 -2.22
C ILE A 318 15.53 -11.28 -2.13
N GLY A 319 16.32 -11.20 -1.06
CA GLY A 319 17.20 -10.05 -0.77
C GLY A 319 18.11 -9.65 -1.92
N ILE A 320 18.69 -10.63 -2.62
CA ILE A 320 19.56 -10.37 -3.77
C ILE A 320 18.80 -9.79 -4.97
N SER A 321 17.51 -10.11 -5.13
CA SER A 321 16.72 -9.52 -6.23
C SER A 321 16.60 -8.00 -6.08
N ALA A 322 16.76 -7.46 -4.88
CA ALA A 322 16.48 -6.05 -4.55
C ALA A 322 17.70 -5.26 -4.08
N ALA A 323 18.80 -5.92 -3.70
CA ALA A 323 19.89 -5.31 -2.97
C ALA A 323 20.52 -4.10 -3.69
N GLY A 324 20.76 -4.22 -5.00
CA GLY A 324 21.35 -3.14 -5.80
C GLY A 324 20.43 -1.92 -5.90
N GLY A 325 19.15 -2.15 -6.25
CA GLY A 325 18.14 -1.09 -6.35
C GLY A 325 17.88 -0.39 -5.02
N VAL A 326 17.70 -1.15 -3.94
CA VAL A 326 17.51 -0.57 -2.60
C VAL A 326 18.73 0.21 -2.15
N GLY A 327 19.95 -0.33 -2.37
CA GLY A 327 21.19 0.38 -2.08
C GLY A 327 21.26 1.74 -2.79
N ARG A 328 20.92 1.78 -4.09
CA ARG A 328 20.84 3.02 -4.86
C ARG A 328 19.77 3.97 -4.32
N ALA A 329 18.57 3.49 -4.05
CA ALA A 329 17.47 4.31 -3.53
C ALA A 329 17.84 4.96 -2.19
N THR A 330 18.42 4.19 -1.26
CA THR A 330 18.90 4.69 0.03
C THR A 330 20.04 5.70 -0.13
N ALA A 331 20.99 5.46 -1.05
CA ALA A 331 22.06 6.41 -1.33
C ALA A 331 21.52 7.74 -1.89
N GLU A 332 20.57 7.69 -2.83
CA GLU A 332 19.92 8.89 -3.38
C GLU A 332 19.17 9.68 -2.30
N LEU A 333 18.49 9.02 -1.36
CA LEU A 333 17.85 9.69 -0.23
C LEU A 333 18.86 10.42 0.65
N ILE A 334 19.99 9.81 0.95
CA ILE A 334 21.04 10.42 1.79
C ILE A 334 21.72 11.59 1.09
N VAL A 335 22.06 11.45 -0.20
CA VAL A 335 22.82 12.46 -0.95
C VAL A 335 21.92 13.59 -1.46
N ASN A 336 20.76 13.26 -1.99
CA ASN A 336 19.88 14.21 -2.69
C ASN A 336 18.66 14.64 -1.86
N GLY A 337 18.41 14.00 -0.71
CA GLY A 337 17.17 14.17 0.06
C GLY A 337 15.92 13.59 -0.61
N SER A 338 16.05 12.94 -1.76
CA SER A 338 14.95 12.29 -2.48
C SER A 338 15.45 11.14 -3.36
N SER A 339 14.59 10.15 -3.61
CA SER A 339 14.89 9.05 -4.52
C SER A 339 14.29 9.28 -5.92
N SER A 340 14.88 8.62 -6.91
CA SER A 340 14.31 8.43 -8.25
C SER A 340 13.19 7.39 -8.30
N TYR A 341 13.09 6.54 -7.28
CA TYR A 341 11.99 5.59 -7.08
C TYR A 341 10.92 6.21 -6.18
N ASP A 342 9.64 5.89 -6.41
CA ASP A 342 8.60 6.18 -5.44
C ASP A 342 8.64 5.10 -4.34
N MET A 343 8.94 5.52 -3.12
CA MET A 343 9.22 4.62 -2.01
C MET A 343 8.08 4.54 -0.99
N TYR A 344 6.96 5.26 -1.17
CA TYR A 344 5.97 5.40 -0.09
C TYR A 344 5.43 4.06 0.43
N GLU A 345 5.26 3.06 -0.45
CA GLU A 345 4.80 1.71 -0.06
C GLU A 345 5.83 0.89 0.69
N LEU A 346 7.12 1.22 0.53
CA LEU A 346 8.27 0.56 1.16
C LEU A 346 8.80 1.35 2.35
N ASP A 347 8.29 2.58 2.53
CA ASP A 347 8.71 3.53 3.53
C ASP A 347 8.50 2.97 4.95
N VAL A 348 9.49 3.13 5.83
CA VAL A 348 9.41 2.70 7.24
C VAL A 348 8.29 3.43 8.01
N SER A 349 7.90 4.63 7.58
CA SER A 349 6.82 5.42 8.16
C SER A 349 5.42 4.86 7.91
N ARG A 350 5.26 3.78 7.14
CA ARG A 350 3.96 3.10 7.00
C ARG A 350 3.56 2.28 8.24
N PHE A 351 4.42 2.21 9.26
CA PHE A 351 4.16 1.41 10.46
C PHE A 351 3.93 2.23 11.73
N LEU A 352 2.95 1.78 12.54
CA LEU A 352 2.69 2.26 13.88
C LEU A 352 3.49 1.49 14.94
N GLY A 353 3.50 2.01 16.18
CA GLY A 353 4.05 1.33 17.36
C GLY A 353 3.58 -0.12 17.52
N LEU A 354 2.30 -0.37 17.28
CA LEU A 354 1.69 -1.70 17.40
C LEU A 354 2.33 -2.73 16.46
N HIS A 355 2.73 -2.32 15.25
CA HIS A 355 3.32 -3.24 14.27
C HIS A 355 4.70 -3.72 14.70
N ASN A 356 5.36 -3.02 15.63
CA ASN A 356 6.66 -3.42 16.19
C ASN A 356 6.52 -4.31 17.44
N ASN A 357 5.29 -4.63 17.88
CA ASN A 357 5.03 -5.54 18.99
C ASN A 357 5.49 -6.96 18.63
N ARG A 358 6.27 -7.61 19.51
CA ARG A 358 6.85 -8.92 19.22
C ARG A 358 5.80 -10.02 19.05
N LYS A 359 4.74 -10.02 19.87
CA LYS A 359 3.66 -11.02 19.78
C LYS A 359 2.87 -10.85 18.48
N PHE A 360 2.52 -9.61 18.14
CA PHE A 360 1.90 -9.29 16.85
C PHE A 360 2.73 -9.80 15.68
N LEU A 361 4.02 -9.48 15.68
CA LEU A 361 4.94 -9.91 14.63
C LEU A 361 5.04 -11.43 14.53
N ARG A 362 5.28 -12.11 15.66
CA ARG A 362 5.33 -13.58 15.74
C ARG A 362 4.07 -14.22 15.15
N ASP A 363 2.89 -13.73 15.52
CA ASP A 363 1.63 -14.31 15.06
C ASP A 363 1.41 -14.02 13.57
N ARG A 364 1.74 -12.80 13.11
CA ARG A 364 1.62 -12.38 11.71
C ARG A 364 2.53 -13.19 10.77
N VAL A 365 3.77 -13.43 11.16
CA VAL A 365 4.73 -14.15 10.32
C VAL A 365 4.47 -15.66 10.22
N ARG A 366 3.49 -16.22 10.96
CA ARG A 366 3.00 -17.59 10.73
C ARG A 366 2.20 -17.73 9.43
N GLU A 367 1.65 -16.63 8.94
CA GLU A 367 0.79 -16.59 7.74
C GLU A 367 1.51 -15.94 6.55
N VAL A 368 2.28 -14.87 6.78
CA VAL A 368 2.88 -14.03 5.73
C VAL A 368 3.80 -14.78 4.74
N PRO A 369 4.68 -15.70 5.16
CA PRO A 369 5.56 -16.40 4.21
C PRO A 369 4.78 -17.27 3.22
N GLY A 370 3.77 -18.02 3.68
CA GLY A 370 2.93 -18.86 2.81
C GLY A 370 2.15 -18.04 1.78
N LEU A 371 1.77 -16.80 2.12
CA LEU A 371 1.15 -15.85 1.19
C LEU A 371 2.09 -15.40 0.05
N HIS A 372 3.39 -15.60 0.16
CA HIS A 372 4.32 -15.23 -0.91
C HIS A 372 4.02 -15.98 -2.21
N TYR A 373 3.63 -17.26 -2.11
CA TYR A 373 3.26 -18.11 -3.25
C TYR A 373 1.75 -18.38 -3.36
N GLY A 374 0.98 -18.08 -2.30
CA GLY A 374 -0.49 -18.12 -2.36
C GLY A 374 -1.10 -17.21 -3.43
N ILE A 375 -2.35 -17.46 -3.80
CA ILE A 375 -3.13 -16.52 -4.63
C ILE A 375 -3.60 -15.38 -3.74
N ILE A 376 -3.12 -14.17 -4.02
CA ILE A 376 -3.59 -12.94 -3.38
C ILE A 376 -4.75 -12.38 -4.19
N TYR A 377 -5.96 -12.76 -3.80
CA TYR A 377 -7.17 -12.21 -4.38
C TYR A 377 -7.34 -10.72 -4.05
N PRO A 378 -8.11 -9.97 -4.86
CA PRO A 378 -8.45 -8.58 -4.59
C PRO A 378 -9.05 -8.40 -3.19
N PHE A 379 -8.65 -7.35 -2.50
CA PHE A 379 -9.03 -7.07 -1.10
C PHE A 379 -8.74 -8.22 -0.13
N HIS A 380 -7.60 -8.87 -0.29
CA HIS A 380 -7.11 -9.87 0.66
C HIS A 380 -6.97 -9.29 2.07
N GLU A 381 -7.48 -10.04 3.05
CA GLU A 381 -7.39 -9.72 4.48
C GLU A 381 -6.59 -10.78 5.20
N PHE A 382 -5.69 -10.33 6.08
CA PHE A 382 -4.95 -11.27 6.92
C PHE A 382 -5.83 -11.85 8.04
N LYS A 383 -5.57 -13.10 8.39
CA LYS A 383 -6.28 -13.85 9.44
C LYS A 383 -5.69 -13.65 10.83
N THR A 384 -4.39 -13.39 10.91
CA THR A 384 -3.68 -13.19 12.19
C THR A 384 -3.64 -11.71 12.60
N GLY A 385 -3.16 -11.37 13.81
CA GLY A 385 -2.93 -9.97 14.22
C GLY A 385 -4.16 -9.05 14.16
N ARG A 386 -5.36 -9.58 14.46
CA ARG A 386 -6.66 -8.88 14.42
C ARG A 386 -7.10 -8.39 15.79
N ASN A 387 -8.15 -7.56 15.79
CA ASN A 387 -8.82 -7.04 17.00
C ASN A 387 -7.88 -6.25 17.91
N LEU A 388 -7.02 -5.42 17.31
CA LEU A 388 -6.00 -4.61 18.01
C LEU A 388 -6.47 -3.18 18.28
N ARG A 389 -7.05 -2.52 17.26
CA ARG A 389 -7.66 -1.20 17.39
C ARG A 389 -9.10 -1.32 16.91
N MET A 390 -10.03 -0.87 17.75
CA MET A 390 -11.46 -0.95 17.50
C MET A 390 -12.06 0.39 17.91
N SER A 391 -13.02 0.89 17.15
CA SER A 391 -13.84 2.01 17.61
C SER A 391 -14.70 1.55 18.79
N PRO A 392 -15.06 2.45 19.73
CA PRO A 392 -16.04 2.16 20.78
C PRO A 392 -17.36 1.54 20.29
N ILE A 393 -17.77 1.82 19.04
CA ILE A 393 -18.99 1.28 18.44
C ILE A 393 -18.81 -0.10 17.79
N TYR A 394 -17.58 -0.62 17.71
CA TYR A 394 -17.28 -1.92 17.10
C TYR A 394 -18.18 -3.08 17.58
N PRO A 395 -18.49 -3.24 18.89
CA PRO A 395 -19.40 -4.29 19.34
C PRO A 395 -20.77 -4.20 18.67
N LYS A 396 -21.32 -2.99 18.52
CA LYS A 396 -22.60 -2.76 17.85
C LYS A 396 -22.54 -3.01 16.35
N LEU A 397 -21.41 -2.71 15.71
CA LEU A 397 -21.20 -3.05 14.31
C LEU A 397 -21.17 -4.57 14.09
N ARG A 398 -20.57 -5.34 15.03
CA ARG A 398 -20.63 -6.81 14.99
C ARG A 398 -22.06 -7.33 15.12
N GLU A 399 -22.82 -6.80 16.06
CA GLU A 399 -24.25 -7.13 16.23
C GLU A 399 -25.05 -6.83 14.95
N ALA A 400 -24.72 -5.75 14.25
CA ALA A 400 -25.31 -5.37 12.97
C ALA A 400 -24.85 -6.22 11.77
N GLY A 401 -24.03 -7.25 11.98
CA GLY A 401 -23.57 -8.16 10.92
C GLY A 401 -22.36 -7.68 10.14
N ALA A 402 -21.56 -6.77 10.69
CA ALA A 402 -20.33 -6.31 10.03
C ALA A 402 -19.34 -7.46 9.75
N VAL A 403 -18.78 -7.43 8.54
CA VAL A 403 -17.68 -8.28 8.09
C VAL A 403 -16.44 -7.40 7.94
N PHE A 404 -15.36 -7.72 8.66
CA PHE A 404 -14.29 -6.77 8.91
C PHE A 404 -13.06 -6.96 8.01
N GLY A 405 -12.60 -5.85 7.46
CA GLY A 405 -11.22 -5.69 6.99
C GLY A 405 -10.33 -4.98 8.01
N GLN A 406 -9.02 -4.92 7.76
CA GLN A 406 -8.05 -4.26 8.65
C GLN A 406 -7.17 -3.24 7.92
N VAL A 407 -7.08 -2.02 8.47
CA VAL A 407 -6.10 -1.00 8.01
C VAL A 407 -5.46 -0.32 9.22
N MET A 408 -4.12 -0.26 9.27
CA MET A 408 -3.37 0.33 10.39
C MET A 408 -3.77 -0.22 11.79
N GLY A 409 -4.11 -1.51 11.82
CA GLY A 409 -4.58 -2.23 13.01
C GLY A 409 -6.04 -2.00 13.39
N TYR A 410 -6.75 -1.07 12.72
CA TYR A 410 -8.19 -0.86 12.94
C TYR A 410 -9.03 -1.93 12.25
N GLU A 411 -9.94 -2.54 13.01
CA GLU A 411 -11.05 -3.31 12.46
C GLU A 411 -12.08 -2.36 11.85
N ARG A 412 -12.35 -2.53 10.55
CA ARG A 412 -13.26 -1.68 9.78
C ARG A 412 -14.29 -2.54 9.04
N PRO A 413 -15.60 -2.25 9.13
CA PRO A 413 -16.59 -2.96 8.33
C PRO A 413 -16.31 -2.78 6.85
N ALA A 414 -16.02 -3.86 6.14
CA ALA A 414 -15.91 -3.86 4.69
C ALA A 414 -17.30 -3.81 4.05
N TRP A 415 -18.22 -4.61 4.60
CA TRP A 415 -19.64 -4.72 4.26
C TRP A 415 -20.39 -5.34 5.46
N PHE A 416 -21.72 -5.38 5.38
CA PHE A 416 -22.64 -5.85 6.40
C PHE A 416 -23.54 -6.96 5.83
N ASP A 417 -23.79 -7.97 6.65
CA ASP A 417 -24.68 -9.08 6.36
C ASP A 417 -25.92 -9.02 7.27
N PRO A 418 -27.05 -8.45 6.82
CA PRO A 418 -28.23 -8.31 7.65
C PRO A 418 -28.83 -9.65 8.10
N GLY A 419 -28.67 -10.72 7.29
CA GLY A 419 -29.19 -12.05 7.62
C GLY A 419 -28.47 -12.69 8.81
N TYR A 420 -27.22 -12.27 9.06
CA TYR A 420 -26.46 -12.66 10.23
C TYR A 420 -26.99 -12.00 11.51
N ALA A 421 -27.36 -10.73 11.44
CA ALA A 421 -27.91 -9.97 12.57
C ALA A 421 -29.27 -10.52 13.02
N SER A 422 -30.05 -11.11 12.11
CA SER A 422 -31.36 -11.69 12.41
C SER A 422 -31.30 -13.13 12.99
N GLY A 423 -30.11 -13.69 13.25
CA GLY A 423 -29.96 -15.01 13.89
C GLY A 423 -30.26 -16.22 12.99
N ASN A 424 -30.33 -16.04 11.67
CA ASN A 424 -30.70 -17.09 10.71
C ASN A 424 -29.57 -18.07 10.35
N GLU A 425 -28.40 -17.99 11.00
CA GLU A 425 -27.27 -18.91 10.77
C GLU A 425 -27.11 -19.94 11.90
N SER A 426 -26.91 -21.20 11.50
CA SER A 426 -26.67 -22.38 12.33
C SER A 426 -25.29 -22.44 13.02
N GLY A 427 -24.69 -21.29 13.35
CA GLY A 427 -23.31 -21.16 13.82
C GLY A 427 -23.13 -20.55 15.22
N SER A 428 -24.20 -20.09 15.86
CA SER A 428 -24.14 -19.53 17.22
C SER A 428 -23.81 -20.62 18.24
N LYS A 429 -22.56 -20.68 18.68
CA LYS A 429 -22.17 -21.45 19.87
C LYS A 429 -22.23 -20.52 21.08
N ASN A 430 -23.08 -20.85 22.07
CA ASN A 430 -23.21 -20.13 23.34
C ASN A 430 -23.67 -18.66 23.22
N GLY A 431 -24.45 -18.31 22.19
CA GLY A 431 -24.97 -16.94 22.02
C GLY A 431 -23.94 -15.92 21.54
N LEU A 432 -22.71 -16.35 21.22
CA LEU A 432 -21.66 -15.50 20.68
C LEU A 432 -21.50 -15.74 19.18
N HIS A 433 -21.85 -14.73 18.40
CA HIS A 433 -21.61 -14.67 16.97
C HIS A 433 -20.09 -14.73 16.67
N PRO A 434 -19.61 -15.65 15.81
CA PRO A 434 -18.20 -15.66 15.41
C PRO A 434 -17.75 -14.33 14.80
N TYR A 435 -16.48 -14.01 14.97
CA TYR A 435 -15.85 -12.87 14.30
C TYR A 435 -15.66 -13.19 12.81
N ARG A 436 -16.06 -12.26 11.93
CA ARG A 436 -16.05 -12.45 10.46
C ARG A 436 -15.03 -11.52 9.81
N ILE A 437 -14.19 -12.12 8.96
CA ILE A 437 -13.18 -11.42 8.16
C ILE A 437 -13.69 -11.29 6.72
N ALA A 438 -13.51 -10.13 6.12
CA ALA A 438 -13.89 -9.90 4.73
C ALA A 438 -13.04 -10.75 3.77
N TYR A 439 -13.66 -11.24 2.71
CA TYR A 439 -13.00 -12.06 1.69
C TYR A 439 -13.62 -11.82 0.32
N THR A 440 -12.81 -12.00 -0.73
CA THR A 440 -13.26 -11.96 -2.13
C THR A 440 -13.15 -13.33 -2.77
N ASN A 441 -11.96 -13.96 -2.70
CA ASN A 441 -11.68 -15.33 -3.17
C ASN A 441 -12.09 -15.64 -4.62
N THR A 442 -12.12 -14.63 -5.48
CA THR A 442 -12.38 -14.76 -6.92
C THR A 442 -11.79 -13.57 -7.67
N TYR A 443 -11.60 -13.71 -8.98
CA TYR A 443 -11.31 -12.59 -9.89
C TYR A 443 -12.54 -12.08 -10.63
N GLY A 444 -13.67 -12.80 -10.57
CA GLY A 444 -14.95 -12.38 -11.17
C GLY A 444 -15.82 -11.61 -10.17
N LYS A 445 -17.14 -11.73 -10.32
CA LYS A 445 -18.11 -11.09 -9.42
C LYS A 445 -17.91 -11.52 -7.97
N PRO A 446 -17.70 -10.60 -7.03
CA PRO A 446 -17.43 -10.95 -5.64
C PRO A 446 -18.70 -11.44 -4.92
N PRO A 447 -18.55 -12.33 -3.91
CA PRO A 447 -19.69 -12.85 -3.14
C PRO A 447 -20.39 -11.76 -2.31
N TRP A 448 -19.70 -10.66 -2.01
CA TRP A 448 -20.24 -9.53 -1.27
C TRP A 448 -21.00 -8.52 -2.14
N PHE A 449 -21.12 -8.74 -3.46
CA PHE A 449 -21.67 -7.76 -4.41
C PHE A 449 -23.06 -7.25 -4.03
N ASN A 450 -24.00 -8.15 -3.72
CA ASN A 450 -25.38 -7.76 -3.40
C ASN A 450 -25.48 -7.00 -2.07
N PHE A 451 -24.70 -7.40 -1.05
CA PHE A 451 -24.66 -6.67 0.22
C PHE A 451 -24.15 -5.24 0.01
N VAL A 452 -23.08 -5.08 -0.77
CA VAL A 452 -22.52 -3.76 -1.09
C VAL A 452 -23.47 -2.93 -1.97
N HIS A 453 -24.23 -3.56 -2.86
CA HIS A 453 -25.28 -2.89 -3.62
C HIS A 453 -26.35 -2.29 -2.69
N ASP A 454 -26.85 -3.07 -1.74
CA ASP A 454 -27.90 -2.63 -0.81
C ASP A 454 -27.42 -1.48 0.09
N GLU A 455 -26.16 -1.53 0.54
CA GLU A 455 -25.50 -0.45 1.28
C GLU A 455 -25.34 0.82 0.44
N TYR A 456 -24.90 0.65 -0.81
CA TYR A 456 -24.75 1.74 -1.77
C TYR A 456 -26.10 2.42 -2.02
N GLU A 457 -27.17 1.64 -2.26
CA GLU A 457 -28.52 2.15 -2.48
C GLU A 457 -29.01 2.94 -1.27
N ALA A 458 -28.78 2.43 -0.05
CA ALA A 458 -29.15 3.14 1.17
C ALA A 458 -28.46 4.50 1.28
N CYS A 459 -27.18 4.59 0.91
CA CYS A 459 -26.45 5.87 0.91
C CYS A 459 -26.97 6.84 -0.16
N ARG A 460 -27.52 6.35 -1.26
CA ARG A 460 -28.02 7.17 -2.39
C ARG A 460 -29.45 7.62 -2.21
N GLU A 461 -30.28 6.76 -1.63
CA GLU A 461 -31.74 6.90 -1.68
C GLU A 461 -32.38 6.99 -0.29
N GLN A 462 -31.63 6.71 0.79
CA GLN A 462 -32.11 6.70 2.17
C GLN A 462 -31.10 7.38 3.11
N VAL A 463 -30.66 6.69 4.17
CA VAL A 463 -29.59 7.12 5.08
C VAL A 463 -28.61 5.96 5.28
N GLY A 464 -27.36 6.16 4.88
CA GLY A 464 -26.23 5.30 5.19
C GLY A 464 -25.45 5.78 6.42
N LEU A 465 -25.01 4.84 7.26
CA LEU A 465 -24.15 5.09 8.43
C LEU A 465 -22.84 4.30 8.30
N SER A 466 -21.71 4.98 8.35
CA SER A 466 -20.38 4.35 8.23
C SER A 466 -19.43 4.74 9.35
N ASP A 467 -18.61 3.78 9.80
CA ASP A 467 -17.55 4.02 10.79
C ASP A 467 -16.28 4.59 10.14
N TYR A 468 -16.03 5.88 10.40
CA TYR A 468 -14.89 6.67 9.93
C TYR A 468 -13.78 6.77 10.98
N SER A 469 -13.90 6.08 12.12
CA SER A 469 -12.98 6.21 13.26
C SER A 469 -11.52 5.96 12.90
N SER A 470 -11.25 5.18 11.85
CA SER A 470 -9.89 4.89 11.40
C SER A 470 -9.20 6.02 10.63
N PHE A 471 -9.90 7.07 10.17
CA PHE A 471 -9.23 8.20 9.51
C PHE A 471 -8.23 8.87 10.46
N THR A 472 -7.09 9.29 9.93
CA THR A 472 -6.05 9.99 10.68
C THR A 472 -6.57 11.36 11.11
N LYS A 473 -6.39 11.70 12.39
CA LYS A 473 -6.84 12.98 12.95
C LYS A 473 -5.67 13.64 13.67
N ILE A 474 -5.31 14.86 13.29
CA ILE A 474 -4.21 15.61 13.89
C ILE A 474 -4.70 17.00 14.26
N ASP A 475 -4.54 17.38 15.53
CA ASP A 475 -4.78 18.74 16.00
C ASP A 475 -3.49 19.56 15.94
N PHE A 476 -3.64 20.81 15.52
CA PHE A 476 -2.59 21.83 15.45
C PHE A 476 -2.98 23.03 16.30
N TRP A 477 -2.08 23.48 17.15
CA TRP A 477 -2.35 24.60 18.05
C TRP A 477 -1.14 25.52 18.23
N SER A 478 -1.36 26.82 18.33
CA SER A 478 -0.33 27.81 18.67
C SER A 478 -0.87 28.87 19.64
N LYS A 479 0.00 29.69 20.23
CA LYS A 479 -0.42 30.77 21.14
C LYS A 479 -1.12 31.91 20.40
N GLY A 480 -0.63 32.28 19.22
CA GLY A 480 -1.24 33.21 18.28
C GLY A 480 -1.50 32.52 16.94
N THR A 481 -1.19 33.18 15.84
CA THR A 481 -1.48 32.71 14.48
C THR A 481 -0.32 31.93 13.83
N GLU A 482 0.71 31.53 14.57
CA GLU A 482 1.89 30.83 14.03
C GLU A 482 1.52 29.51 13.32
N VAL A 483 0.45 28.86 13.76
CA VAL A 483 -0.13 27.69 13.08
C VAL A 483 -0.64 28.02 11.68
N VAL A 484 -1.20 29.21 11.48
CA VAL A 484 -1.70 29.67 10.18
C VAL A 484 -0.52 29.81 9.23
N ASP A 485 0.55 30.50 9.65
CA ASP A 485 1.75 30.68 8.82
C ASP A 485 2.40 29.34 8.46
N SER A 486 2.52 28.44 9.44
CA SER A 486 3.08 27.11 9.24
C SER A 486 2.24 26.26 8.27
N LEU A 487 0.91 26.28 8.42
CA LEU A 487 0.01 25.57 7.52
C LEU A 487 -0.07 26.23 6.13
N GLN A 488 0.04 27.55 6.03
CA GLN A 488 0.14 28.26 4.75
C GLN A 488 1.40 27.82 3.98
N TYR A 489 2.53 27.62 4.64
CA TYR A 489 3.72 27.10 3.99
C TYR A 489 3.60 25.62 3.60
N LEU A 490 2.95 24.80 4.43
CA LEU A 490 2.81 23.36 4.22
C LEU A 490 1.77 22.99 3.16
N CYS A 491 0.71 23.77 3.03
CA CYS A 491 -0.47 23.43 2.23
C CYS A 491 -0.53 24.22 0.93
N SER A 492 -0.85 23.54 -0.18
CA SER A 492 -1.02 24.20 -1.47
C SER A 492 -2.26 25.09 -1.57
N ASN A 493 -3.27 24.87 -0.73
CA ASN A 493 -4.47 25.72 -0.71
C ASN A 493 -4.33 26.85 0.32
N ASP A 494 -5.22 27.84 0.24
CA ASP A 494 -5.30 28.91 1.23
C ASP A 494 -5.98 28.39 2.49
N VAL A 495 -5.22 28.30 3.59
CA VAL A 495 -5.73 27.78 4.86
C VAL A 495 -6.26 28.86 5.79
N ASP A 496 -6.01 30.14 5.49
CA ASP A 496 -6.53 31.28 6.26
C ASP A 496 -8.00 31.55 5.90
N ILE A 497 -8.83 30.55 6.18
CA ILE A 497 -10.27 30.55 5.97
C ILE A 497 -10.99 30.98 7.25
N PRO A 498 -12.26 31.44 7.21
CA PRO A 498 -13.00 31.78 8.43
C PRO A 498 -13.03 30.63 9.45
N VAL A 499 -13.07 30.96 10.74
CA VAL A 499 -13.32 29.96 11.80
C VAL A 499 -14.66 29.28 11.54
N GLY A 500 -14.69 27.95 11.67
CA GLY A 500 -15.83 27.13 11.28
C GLY A 500 -15.83 26.69 9.81
N ALA A 501 -14.88 27.13 8.98
CA ALA A 501 -14.76 26.63 7.61
C ALA A 501 -13.84 25.40 7.52
N ILE A 502 -14.04 24.63 6.45
CA ILE A 502 -13.23 23.47 6.09
C ILE A 502 -12.63 23.71 4.72
N ILE A 503 -11.33 23.43 4.56
CA ILE A 503 -10.67 23.46 3.26
C ILE A 503 -10.05 22.11 2.95
N HIS A 504 -10.21 21.66 1.71
CA HIS A 504 -9.47 20.50 1.19
C HIS A 504 -8.18 20.99 0.52
N THR A 505 -7.06 20.39 0.90
CA THR A 505 -5.73 20.80 0.45
C THR A 505 -4.79 19.60 0.33
N GLY A 506 -3.75 19.75 -0.48
CA GLY A 506 -2.59 18.87 -0.44
C GLY A 506 -1.44 19.50 0.33
N MET A 507 -0.54 18.65 0.80
CA MET A 507 0.83 19.00 1.20
C MET A 507 1.77 18.34 0.18
N GLN A 508 2.53 19.13 -0.55
CA GLN A 508 3.38 18.64 -1.64
C GLN A 508 4.84 18.51 -1.21
N ASN A 509 5.59 17.68 -1.92
CA ASN A 509 7.04 17.69 -1.89
C ASN A 509 7.62 18.70 -2.90
N LYS A 510 8.95 18.87 -2.89
CA LYS A 510 9.66 19.80 -3.79
C LYS A 510 9.48 19.51 -5.29
N LYS A 511 9.02 18.30 -5.66
CA LYS A 511 8.71 17.91 -7.05
C LYS A 511 7.23 18.14 -7.40
N GLY A 512 6.43 18.67 -6.48
CA GLY A 512 5.00 18.96 -6.67
C GLY A 512 4.06 17.77 -6.39
N GLY A 513 4.60 16.61 -6.01
CA GLY A 513 3.78 15.42 -5.72
C GLY A 513 3.19 15.40 -4.31
N TYR A 514 2.09 14.66 -4.08
CA TYR A 514 1.39 14.65 -2.80
C TYR A 514 2.10 13.81 -1.72
N GLU A 515 2.56 14.47 -0.66
CA GLU A 515 2.94 13.79 0.59
C GLU A 515 1.70 13.50 1.46
N ASN A 516 0.69 14.36 1.38
CA ASN A 516 -0.59 14.20 2.05
C ASN A 516 -1.72 14.87 1.24
N ASP A 517 -2.90 14.24 1.20
CA ASP A 517 -4.16 14.83 0.70
C ASP A 517 -5.15 14.84 1.86
N CYS A 518 -5.55 16.02 2.32
CA CYS A 518 -6.25 16.17 3.60
C CYS A 518 -7.31 17.27 3.61
N SER A 519 -8.19 17.21 4.61
CA SER A 519 -9.10 18.31 4.94
C SER A 519 -8.63 18.98 6.23
N LEU A 520 -8.66 20.31 6.28
CA LEU A 520 -8.39 21.12 7.45
C LEU A 520 -9.67 21.83 7.88
N ALA A 521 -10.12 21.59 9.11
CA ALA A 521 -11.18 22.37 9.75
C ALA A 521 -10.53 23.42 10.65
N ARG A 522 -10.85 24.71 10.44
CA ARG A 522 -10.39 25.78 11.33
C ARG A 522 -11.33 25.86 12.53
N ILE A 523 -10.91 25.28 13.65
CA ILE A 523 -11.72 25.14 14.88
C ILE A 523 -11.75 26.46 15.65
N ALA A 524 -10.62 27.16 15.72
CA ALA A 524 -10.48 28.50 16.28
C ALA A 524 -9.43 29.28 15.49
N GLU A 525 -9.21 30.55 15.86
CA GLU A 525 -8.21 31.41 15.20
C GLU A 525 -6.82 30.75 15.12
N ASN A 526 -6.44 30.05 16.20
CA ASN A 526 -5.15 29.39 16.44
C ASN A 526 -5.24 27.86 16.58
N HIS A 527 -6.32 27.24 16.09
CA HIS A 527 -6.55 25.80 16.24
C HIS A 527 -7.15 25.18 14.98
N TYR A 528 -6.48 24.16 14.43
CA TYR A 528 -6.96 23.39 13.29
C TYR A 528 -7.03 21.90 13.63
N MET A 529 -8.04 21.22 13.09
CA MET A 529 -8.12 19.76 13.06
C MET A 529 -7.95 19.28 11.62
N MET A 530 -6.94 18.45 11.38
CA MET A 530 -6.68 17.81 10.09
C MET A 530 -7.25 16.41 10.04
N ILE A 531 -7.93 16.10 8.95
CA ILE A 531 -8.40 14.76 8.60
C ILE A 531 -7.64 14.27 7.38
N ALA A 532 -6.98 13.12 7.52
CA ALA A 532 -6.19 12.49 6.46
C ALA A 532 -6.51 10.99 6.35
N PRO A 533 -6.19 10.33 5.24
CA PRO A 533 -6.38 8.89 5.07
C PRO A 533 -5.77 8.06 6.21
N THR A 534 -6.37 6.92 6.54
CA THR A 534 -5.91 6.03 7.63
C THR A 534 -4.44 5.66 7.52
N ILE A 535 -3.95 5.42 6.30
CA ILE A 535 -2.56 5.00 6.07
C ILE A 535 -1.53 6.13 6.30
N GLN A 536 -1.98 7.37 6.53
CA GLN A 536 -1.12 8.53 6.72
C GLN A 536 -0.67 8.75 8.16
N GLN A 537 -1.24 8.05 9.14
CA GLN A 537 -1.11 8.40 10.57
C GLN A 537 0.34 8.66 11.03
N THR A 538 1.30 7.83 10.63
CA THR A 538 2.73 8.06 10.94
C THR A 538 3.43 8.91 9.89
N ARG A 539 3.16 8.68 8.59
CA ARG A 539 3.82 9.35 7.48
C ARG A 539 3.58 10.86 7.47
N CYS A 540 2.32 11.29 7.42
CA CYS A 540 2.00 12.73 7.38
C CYS A 540 2.51 13.43 8.64
N LYS A 541 2.37 12.82 9.82
CA LYS A 541 2.90 13.36 11.08
C LYS A 541 4.40 13.59 11.00
N ALA A 542 5.17 12.61 10.54
CA ALA A 542 6.62 12.73 10.39
C ALA A 542 7.00 13.83 9.38
N TRP A 543 6.30 13.89 8.25
CA TRP A 543 6.50 14.94 7.25
C TRP A 543 6.25 16.33 7.84
N ILE A 544 5.11 16.53 8.49
CA ILE A 544 4.72 17.82 9.05
C ILE A 544 5.69 18.25 10.16
N GLN A 545 6.02 17.35 11.09
CA GLN A 545 6.95 17.64 12.18
C GLN A 545 8.34 18.10 11.69
N ARG A 546 8.80 17.62 10.53
CA ARG A 546 10.08 18.04 9.94
C ARG A 546 10.06 19.46 9.36
N HIS A 547 8.87 20.02 9.13
CA HIS A 547 8.68 21.35 8.53
C HIS A 547 8.11 22.37 9.51
N LEU A 548 7.65 21.95 10.69
CA LEU A 548 7.22 22.87 11.74
C LEU A 548 8.43 23.57 12.40
N PRO A 549 8.23 24.78 12.96
CA PRO A 549 9.25 25.47 13.74
C PRO A 549 9.75 24.62 14.92
N THR A 550 11.07 24.65 15.15
CA THR A 550 11.71 23.87 16.22
C THR A 550 11.65 24.53 17.60
N ASP A 551 11.17 25.77 17.68
CA ASP A 551 11.04 26.56 18.92
C ASP A 551 9.80 26.19 19.75
N GLY A 552 8.93 25.31 19.23
CA GLY A 552 7.71 24.88 19.90
C GLY A 552 6.56 25.89 19.80
N SER A 553 6.64 26.87 18.91
CA SER A 553 5.55 27.83 18.63
C SER A 553 4.26 27.16 18.12
N VAL A 554 4.40 26.04 17.41
CA VAL A 554 3.29 25.23 16.91
C VAL A 554 3.35 23.83 17.51
N SER A 555 2.26 23.43 18.15
CA SER A 555 2.05 22.09 18.70
C SER A 555 1.30 21.22 17.69
N LEU A 556 1.66 19.93 17.65
CA LEU A 556 1.03 18.90 16.83
C LEU A 556 0.69 17.69 17.69
N SER A 557 -0.57 17.28 17.68
CA SER A 557 -1.10 16.14 18.44
C SER A 557 -1.84 15.16 17.54
N ASP A 558 -1.46 13.87 17.58
CA ASP A 558 -2.25 12.81 16.93
C ASP A 558 -3.42 12.43 17.84
N VAL A 559 -4.62 12.87 17.45
CA VAL A 559 -5.88 12.66 18.19
C VAL A 559 -6.74 11.57 17.54
N THR A 560 -6.14 10.76 16.63
CA THR A 560 -6.84 9.69 15.90
C THR A 560 -7.64 8.77 16.81
N SER A 561 -7.04 8.39 17.94
CA SER A 561 -7.64 7.46 18.92
C SER A 561 -8.58 8.14 19.92
N MET A 562 -8.67 9.47 19.96
CA MET A 562 -9.53 10.21 20.90
C MET A 562 -10.99 10.30 20.45
N TYR A 563 -11.23 10.18 19.14
CA TYR A 563 -12.53 10.37 18.53
C TYR A 563 -13.01 9.11 17.81
N THR A 564 -14.26 8.73 18.10
CA THR A 564 -15.07 7.90 17.23
C THR A 564 -15.61 8.79 16.12
N ALA A 565 -15.49 8.37 14.86
CA ALA A 565 -16.04 9.16 13.75
C ALA A 565 -17.14 8.37 13.05
N ILE A 566 -18.33 8.96 12.93
CA ILE A 566 -19.48 8.36 12.24
C ILE A 566 -19.85 9.26 11.06
N CYS A 567 -19.87 8.72 9.86
CA CYS A 567 -20.41 9.39 8.69
C CYS A 567 -21.88 9.02 8.52
N VAL A 568 -22.76 10.02 8.59
CA VAL A 568 -24.18 9.90 8.27
C VAL A 568 -24.40 10.55 6.91
N MET A 569 -24.81 9.78 5.92
CA MET A 569 -24.90 10.24 4.54
C MET A 569 -26.17 9.75 3.85
N GLY A 570 -26.58 10.46 2.82
CA GLY A 570 -27.79 10.22 2.05
C GLY A 570 -28.73 11.41 2.07
N PRO A 571 -29.74 11.42 1.18
CA PRO A 571 -30.60 12.57 0.93
C PRO A 571 -31.39 13.02 2.17
N PHE A 572 -31.71 12.11 3.09
CA PHE A 572 -32.46 12.43 4.31
C PHE A 572 -31.59 12.75 5.52
N SER A 573 -30.25 12.72 5.39
CA SER A 573 -29.33 12.86 6.53
C SER A 573 -29.55 14.15 7.32
N ARG A 574 -29.88 15.25 6.64
CA ARG A 574 -30.12 16.56 7.26
C ARG A 574 -31.40 16.56 8.10
N VAL A 575 -32.52 16.13 7.51
CA VAL A 575 -33.83 16.09 8.20
C VAL A 575 -33.76 15.12 9.37
N PHE A 576 -33.13 13.96 9.16
CA PHE A 576 -32.86 12.98 10.20
C PHE A 576 -32.06 13.56 11.38
N LEU A 577 -30.89 14.16 11.13
CA LEU A 577 -30.04 14.67 12.20
C LEU A 577 -30.68 15.85 12.94
N SER A 578 -31.52 16.66 12.28
CA SER A 578 -32.24 17.79 12.90
C SER A 578 -33.20 17.38 14.01
N GLU A 579 -33.55 16.10 14.14
CA GLU A 579 -34.37 15.62 15.26
C GLU A 579 -33.56 15.27 16.50
N LEU A 580 -32.26 15.09 16.32
CA LEU A 580 -31.35 14.72 17.39
C LEU A 580 -30.56 15.92 17.93
N THR A 581 -30.74 17.10 17.33
CA THR A 581 -30.01 18.31 17.71
C THR A 581 -30.89 19.55 17.59
N ASP A 582 -30.72 20.49 18.52
CA ASP A 582 -31.34 21.82 18.44
C ASP A 582 -30.57 22.77 17.49
N THR A 583 -29.42 22.33 16.97
CA THR A 583 -28.62 23.13 16.03
C THR A 583 -29.27 23.19 14.66
N ASP A 584 -29.46 24.40 14.12
CA ASP A 584 -29.96 24.57 12.75
C ASP A 584 -28.96 24.01 11.71
N LEU A 585 -29.40 22.93 11.02
CA LEU A 585 -28.65 22.23 9.97
C LEU A 585 -29.05 22.67 8.55
N SER A 586 -29.88 23.72 8.42
CA SER A 586 -30.26 24.27 7.11
C SER A 586 -29.01 24.71 6.32
N PRO A 587 -29.01 24.62 4.98
CA PRO A 587 -27.84 25.01 4.18
C PRO A 587 -27.35 26.43 4.42
N LYS A 588 -28.26 27.35 4.81
CA LYS A 588 -27.92 28.72 5.17
C LYS A 588 -27.14 28.81 6.48
N SER A 589 -27.52 28.01 7.49
CA SER A 589 -26.89 28.02 8.81
C SER A 589 -25.67 27.13 8.89
N PHE A 590 -25.69 25.97 8.21
CA PHE A 590 -24.61 25.00 8.20
C PHE A 590 -24.20 24.63 6.76
N PRO A 591 -23.53 25.56 6.02
CA PRO A 591 -23.19 25.37 4.61
C PRO A 591 -22.25 24.19 4.36
N PHE A 592 -22.20 23.72 3.11
CA PHE A 592 -21.20 22.74 2.69
C PHE A 592 -19.76 23.26 2.93
N PHE A 593 -18.82 22.37 3.29
CA PHE A 593 -17.44 22.73 3.69
C PHE A 593 -17.35 23.62 4.94
N THR A 594 -18.25 23.41 5.91
CA THR A 594 -18.14 24.05 7.22
C THR A 594 -18.22 23.03 8.35
N PHE A 595 -17.86 23.48 9.54
CA PHE A 595 -17.74 22.77 10.78
C PHE A 595 -18.59 23.48 11.84
N LYS A 596 -19.25 22.70 12.70
CA LYS A 596 -19.91 23.17 13.93
C LYS A 596 -19.69 22.17 15.05
N GLU A 597 -19.67 22.67 16.27
CA GLU A 597 -19.90 21.85 17.44
C GLU A 597 -21.40 21.81 17.73
N LEU A 598 -21.95 20.63 18.00
CA LEU A 598 -23.36 20.43 18.25
C LEU A 598 -23.59 19.32 19.27
N ASP A 599 -24.80 19.29 19.83
CA ASP A 599 -25.26 18.23 20.72
C ASP A 599 -26.04 17.19 19.90
N ILE A 600 -25.88 15.91 20.20
CA ILE A 600 -26.64 14.80 19.62
C ILE A 600 -27.29 13.99 20.74
N GLY A 601 -28.62 14.05 20.82
CA GLY A 601 -29.37 13.54 21.95
C GLY A 601 -28.92 14.25 23.23
N LEU A 602 -28.42 13.49 24.20
CA LEU A 602 -27.89 14.02 25.47
C LEU A 602 -26.36 14.20 25.49
N ALA A 603 -25.66 13.89 24.40
CA ALA A 603 -24.21 14.05 24.30
C ALA A 603 -23.86 15.43 23.73
N ASN A 604 -22.90 16.11 24.35
CA ASN A 604 -22.45 17.43 23.93
C ASN A 604 -21.07 17.39 23.28
N GLY A 605 -20.67 18.52 22.68
CA GLY A 605 -19.31 18.71 22.17
C GLY A 605 -18.99 17.87 20.92
N ILE A 606 -20.01 17.48 20.15
CA ILE A 606 -19.81 16.67 18.95
C ILE A 606 -19.36 17.57 17.80
N ARG A 607 -18.16 17.30 17.29
CA ARG A 607 -17.60 18.02 16.16
C ARG A 607 -18.22 17.51 14.87
N ALA A 608 -19.17 18.24 14.29
CA ALA A 608 -19.82 17.90 13.04
C ALA A 608 -19.18 18.63 11.86
N MET A 609 -18.81 17.89 10.82
CA MET A 609 -18.29 18.45 9.57
C MET A 609 -19.28 18.18 8.44
N ASN A 610 -19.76 19.23 7.75
CA ASN A 610 -20.60 19.11 6.57
C ASN A 610 -19.73 18.82 5.33
N ILE A 611 -19.19 17.60 5.29
CA ILE A 611 -18.41 17.06 4.19
C ILE A 611 -18.44 15.52 4.26
N THR A 612 -18.46 14.88 3.10
CA THR A 612 -18.39 13.41 2.99
C THR A 612 -17.33 13.04 1.95
N HIS A 613 -16.69 11.88 2.11
CA HIS A 613 -15.76 11.34 1.12
C HIS A 613 -16.43 10.50 0.03
N THR A 614 -17.77 10.48 0.00
CA THR A 614 -18.61 9.73 -0.95
C THR A 614 -19.30 10.63 -1.97
N GLY A 615 -19.31 11.96 -1.75
CA GLY A 615 -19.99 12.92 -2.61
C GLY A 615 -21.49 13.06 -2.33
N GLU A 616 -22.05 12.19 -1.50
CA GLU A 616 -23.43 12.27 -1.04
C GLU A 616 -23.62 13.36 0.02
N LEU A 617 -24.84 13.88 0.14
CA LEU A 617 -25.21 14.77 1.25
C LEU A 617 -24.94 14.05 2.58
N GLY A 618 -24.39 14.75 3.57
CA GLY A 618 -24.08 14.12 4.85
C GLY A 618 -23.10 14.89 5.71
N TYR A 619 -22.94 14.38 6.92
CA TYR A 619 -22.09 14.93 7.96
C TYR A 619 -21.19 13.83 8.53
N VAL A 620 -19.93 14.18 8.84
CA VAL A 620 -19.06 13.34 9.65
C VAL A 620 -19.03 13.89 11.07
N LEU A 621 -19.47 13.07 12.01
CA LEU A 621 -19.54 13.38 13.44
C LEU A 621 -18.28 12.83 14.10
N TYR A 622 -17.43 13.70 14.63
CA TYR A 622 -16.28 13.35 15.46
C TYR A 622 -16.69 13.44 16.93
N ILE A 623 -16.91 12.27 17.51
CA ILE A 623 -17.54 12.06 18.81
C ILE A 623 -16.45 11.71 19.82
N PRO A 624 -16.31 12.44 20.94
CA PRO A 624 -15.47 12.00 22.06
C PRO A 624 -15.85 10.58 22.47
N ASN A 625 -14.86 9.70 22.65
CA ASN A 625 -15.12 8.26 22.80
C ASN A 625 -16.09 7.89 23.93
N GLU A 626 -16.17 8.69 25.00
CA GLU A 626 -17.09 8.48 26.11
C GLU A 626 -18.57 8.56 25.71
N PHE A 627 -18.90 9.33 24.66
CA PHE A 627 -20.26 9.48 24.14
C PHE A 627 -20.57 8.58 22.94
N ALA A 628 -19.60 7.83 22.43
CA ALA A 628 -19.71 7.14 21.15
C ALA A 628 -20.88 6.15 21.07
N LEU A 629 -21.08 5.34 22.12
CA LEU A 629 -22.19 4.37 22.16
C LEU A 629 -23.56 5.04 22.34
N HIS A 630 -23.63 6.11 23.13
CA HIS A 630 -24.85 6.90 23.28
C HIS A 630 -25.26 7.50 21.94
N VAL A 631 -24.35 8.24 21.29
CA VAL A 631 -24.61 8.87 20.00
C VAL A 631 -24.98 7.83 18.93
N TYR A 632 -24.24 6.73 18.84
CA TYR A 632 -24.56 5.63 17.92
C TYR A 632 -25.97 5.09 18.15
N THR A 633 -26.36 4.84 19.41
CA THR A 633 -27.67 4.27 19.74
C THR A 633 -28.79 5.23 19.33
N GLN A 634 -28.66 6.52 19.65
CA GLN A 634 -29.61 7.55 19.25
C GLN A 634 -29.74 7.68 17.73
N LEU A 635 -28.62 7.61 17.00
CA LEU A 635 -28.62 7.62 15.53
C LEU A 635 -29.39 6.42 14.96
N ILE A 636 -29.14 5.21 15.48
CA ILE A 636 -29.82 4.01 15.00
C ILE A 636 -31.31 4.06 15.30
N GLU A 637 -31.70 4.43 16.53
CA GLU A 637 -33.11 4.49 16.96
C GLU A 637 -33.92 5.51 16.14
N ALA A 638 -33.48 6.77 16.10
CA ALA A 638 -34.19 7.81 15.34
C ALA A 638 -34.10 7.57 13.82
N GLY A 639 -33.03 6.94 13.35
CA GLY A 639 -32.81 6.64 11.93
C GLY A 639 -33.74 5.57 11.37
N GLN A 640 -34.40 4.76 12.21
CA GLN A 640 -35.30 3.69 11.75
C GLN A 640 -36.41 4.21 10.82
N LYS A 641 -36.99 5.38 11.13
CA LYS A 641 -38.05 5.97 10.28
C LYS A 641 -37.56 6.34 8.88
N TYR A 642 -36.26 6.57 8.74
CA TYR A 642 -35.60 6.99 7.52
C TYR A 642 -34.98 5.81 6.76
N GLY A 643 -35.19 4.57 7.24
CA GLY A 643 -34.59 3.37 6.68
C GLY A 643 -33.07 3.37 6.84
N ILE A 644 -32.54 3.87 7.96
CA ILE A 644 -31.09 3.89 8.19
C ILE A 644 -30.48 2.49 8.00
N ARG A 645 -29.39 2.41 7.25
CA ARG A 645 -28.60 1.20 7.09
C ARG A 645 -27.14 1.47 7.33
N HIS A 646 -26.44 0.50 7.90
CA HIS A 646 -24.98 0.54 7.93
C HIS A 646 -24.42 0.41 6.53
N ALA A 647 -23.29 1.07 6.28
CA ALA A 647 -22.56 0.98 5.02
C ALA A 647 -21.08 0.78 5.31
N GLY A 648 -20.48 -0.23 4.69
CA GLY A 648 -19.08 -0.58 4.81
C GLY A 648 -18.19 0.16 3.81
N TYR A 649 -16.88 -0.04 3.94
CA TYR A 649 -15.90 0.63 3.09
C TYR A 649 -15.97 0.22 1.61
N TYR A 650 -16.56 -0.93 1.26
CA TYR A 650 -16.74 -1.31 -0.14
C TYR A 650 -17.84 -0.48 -0.81
N ALA A 651 -18.97 -0.22 -0.14
CA ALA A 651 -20.00 0.69 -0.64
C ALA A 651 -19.47 2.13 -0.76
N MET A 652 -18.72 2.58 0.25
CA MET A 652 -18.03 3.89 0.19
C MET A 652 -17.06 4.01 -0.99
N ARG A 653 -16.33 2.92 -1.31
CA ARG A 653 -15.47 2.86 -2.48
C ARG A 653 -16.27 2.99 -3.77
N ALA A 654 -17.40 2.30 -3.90
CA ALA A 654 -18.26 2.42 -5.09
C ALA A 654 -18.76 3.86 -5.28
N LEU A 655 -19.29 4.48 -4.21
CA LEU A 655 -19.78 5.87 -4.24
C LEU A 655 -18.69 6.86 -4.70
N ARG A 656 -17.50 6.79 -4.10
CA ARG A 656 -16.40 7.72 -4.41
C ARG A 656 -15.86 7.50 -5.82
N VAL A 657 -15.86 6.26 -6.32
CA VAL A 657 -15.37 5.92 -7.66
C VAL A 657 -16.30 6.50 -8.73
N GLU A 658 -17.62 6.34 -8.57
CA GLU A 658 -18.57 6.95 -9.49
C GLU A 658 -18.46 8.48 -9.50
N ARG A 659 -18.31 9.10 -8.33
CA ARG A 659 -18.10 10.56 -8.19
C ARG A 659 -16.72 11.05 -8.62
N PHE A 660 -15.87 10.15 -9.12
CA PHE A 660 -14.53 10.44 -9.60
C PHE A 660 -13.60 11.09 -8.55
N PHE A 661 -13.73 10.66 -7.30
CA PHE A 661 -12.88 11.12 -6.21
C PHE A 661 -11.60 10.28 -6.15
N ALA A 662 -10.45 10.90 -6.44
CA ALA A 662 -9.13 10.28 -6.23
C ALA A 662 -8.81 10.13 -4.73
N PHE A 663 -8.15 9.03 -4.35
CA PHE A 663 -7.79 8.70 -2.97
C PHE A 663 -6.28 8.49 -2.80
N TRP A 664 -5.66 9.06 -1.77
CA TRP A 664 -4.21 8.93 -1.55
C TRP A 664 -3.81 7.49 -1.20
N GLY A 665 -2.68 7.06 -1.76
CA GLY A 665 -2.16 5.70 -1.71
C GLY A 665 -2.83 4.72 -2.67
N GLN A 666 -3.78 5.20 -3.48
CA GLN A 666 -4.41 4.45 -4.57
C GLN A 666 -4.28 5.21 -5.90
N ASP A 667 -4.79 6.44 -5.93
CA ASP A 667 -4.79 7.31 -7.12
C ASP A 667 -3.82 8.49 -6.99
N LEU A 668 -3.48 8.89 -5.76
CA LEU A 668 -2.51 9.95 -5.47
C LEU A 668 -1.34 9.36 -4.68
N ASP A 669 -0.14 9.77 -5.03
CA ASP A 669 1.11 9.37 -4.39
C ASP A 669 2.13 10.52 -4.41
N THR A 670 3.38 10.23 -4.05
CA THR A 670 4.45 11.23 -3.98
C THR A 670 4.94 11.74 -5.34
N THR A 671 4.45 11.15 -6.44
CA THR A 671 4.76 11.54 -7.82
C THR A 671 3.60 12.24 -8.51
N THR A 672 2.39 12.09 -7.98
CA THR A 672 1.16 12.61 -8.57
C THR A 672 0.96 14.06 -8.20
N THR A 673 0.74 14.93 -9.18
CA THR A 673 0.54 16.37 -8.93
C THR A 673 -0.94 16.78 -8.98
N PRO A 674 -1.32 17.91 -8.34
CA PRO A 674 -2.66 18.46 -8.47
C PRO A 674 -3.06 18.77 -9.93
N LEU A 675 -2.12 19.14 -10.80
CA LEU A 675 -2.42 19.48 -12.20
C LEU A 675 -2.78 18.23 -13.01
N GLU A 676 -2.07 17.12 -12.81
CA GLU A 676 -2.35 15.84 -13.48
C GLU A 676 -3.75 15.32 -13.13
N CYS A 677 -4.24 15.67 -11.93
CA CYS A 677 -5.54 15.25 -11.42
C CYS A 677 -6.69 16.24 -11.69
N GLY A 678 -6.48 17.33 -12.43
CA GLY A 678 -7.50 18.37 -12.65
C GLY A 678 -7.93 19.07 -11.35
N ARG A 679 -7.01 19.21 -10.39
CA ARG A 679 -7.21 19.81 -9.05
C ARG A 679 -6.41 21.10 -8.85
N SER A 680 -5.90 21.71 -9.91
CA SER A 680 -5.14 22.96 -9.85
C SER A 680 -5.91 24.13 -9.24
N TRP A 681 -7.24 24.12 -9.28
CA TRP A 681 -8.09 25.11 -8.61
C TRP A 681 -8.02 25.04 -7.07
N ARG A 682 -7.50 23.93 -6.50
CA ARG A 682 -7.23 23.76 -5.06
C ARG A 682 -5.81 24.22 -4.69
N VAL A 683 -5.11 24.89 -5.60
CA VAL A 683 -3.75 25.37 -5.40
C VAL A 683 -3.76 26.90 -5.52
N LYS A 684 -3.13 27.58 -4.56
CA LYS A 684 -3.11 29.04 -4.42
C LYS A 684 -2.11 29.73 -5.38
N PHE A 685 -2.13 29.36 -6.66
CA PHE A 685 -1.23 29.95 -7.67
C PHE A 685 -1.35 31.46 -7.84
N ASN A 686 -2.55 32.00 -7.61
CA ASN A 686 -2.87 33.41 -7.85
C ASN A 686 -2.55 34.31 -6.65
N ARG A 687 -1.93 33.76 -5.60
CA ARG A 687 -1.49 34.53 -4.44
C ARG A 687 0.02 34.53 -4.39
N ASP A 688 0.58 35.66 -3.98
CA ASP A 688 2.01 35.78 -3.71
C ASP A 688 2.33 35.19 -2.33
N MET A 689 2.18 33.86 -2.25
CA MET A 689 2.39 33.07 -1.04
C MET A 689 3.23 31.85 -1.39
N ASP A 690 4.31 31.68 -0.65
CA ASP A 690 5.17 30.51 -0.80
C ASP A 690 4.55 29.28 -0.14
N PHE A 691 4.79 28.11 -0.74
CA PHE A 691 4.44 26.81 -0.17
C PHE A 691 5.32 25.70 -0.77
N VAL A 692 5.50 24.61 -0.02
CA VAL A 692 6.36 23.50 -0.47
C VAL A 692 5.86 22.93 -1.81
N GLY A 693 6.73 22.97 -2.83
CA GLY A 693 6.43 22.44 -4.18
C GLY A 693 5.82 23.45 -5.15
N ARG A 694 5.61 24.71 -4.75
CA ARG A 694 5.06 25.79 -5.60
C ARG A 694 5.80 25.92 -6.93
N ASP A 695 7.13 26.01 -6.91
CA ASP A 695 7.95 26.22 -8.11
C ASP A 695 7.80 25.07 -9.12
N ALA A 696 7.79 23.83 -8.64
CA ALA A 696 7.61 22.66 -9.50
C ALA A 696 6.22 22.64 -10.15
N LEU A 697 5.19 23.03 -9.40
CA LEU A 697 3.82 23.11 -9.92
C LEU A 697 3.63 24.29 -10.89
N MET A 698 4.27 25.43 -10.65
CA MET A 698 4.26 26.56 -11.59
C MET A 698 4.96 26.18 -12.90
N LYS A 699 6.14 25.55 -12.81
CA LYS A 699 6.84 25.03 -13.99
C LYS A 699 5.98 24.03 -14.77
N GLN A 700 5.35 23.08 -14.08
CA GLN A 700 4.47 22.11 -14.72
C GLN A 700 3.24 22.77 -15.37
N ARG A 701 2.72 23.85 -14.79
CA ARG A 701 1.62 24.63 -15.37
C ARG A 701 2.01 25.23 -16.71
N ASP A 702 3.24 25.73 -16.82
CA ASP A 702 3.74 26.37 -18.04
C ASP A 702 4.13 25.33 -19.11
N GLU A 703 4.69 24.19 -18.70
CA GLU A 703 5.11 23.09 -19.61
C GLU A 703 3.95 22.17 -20.04
N GLY A 704 2.87 22.13 -19.27
CA GLY A 704 1.75 21.20 -19.44
C GLY A 704 2.00 19.82 -18.82
N VAL A 705 0.92 19.07 -18.59
CA VAL A 705 0.98 17.73 -17.98
C VAL A 705 1.27 16.64 -19.02
N LYS A 706 2.09 15.65 -18.64
CA LYS A 706 2.45 14.49 -19.50
C LYS A 706 1.60 13.25 -19.23
N ARG A 707 0.75 13.31 -18.21
CA ARG A 707 -0.29 12.33 -17.88
C ARG A 707 -1.49 13.04 -17.28
N MET A 708 -2.68 12.47 -17.42
CA MET A 708 -3.92 13.03 -16.90
C MET A 708 -4.78 11.94 -16.27
N TYR A 709 -5.36 12.26 -15.12
CA TYR A 709 -6.28 11.38 -14.41
C TYR A 709 -7.63 11.35 -15.12
N VAL A 710 -8.15 10.15 -15.40
CA VAL A 710 -9.39 9.94 -16.17
C VAL A 710 -10.28 8.90 -15.50
N GLN A 711 -11.58 8.98 -15.79
CA GLN A 711 -12.57 7.94 -15.48
C GLN A 711 -12.93 7.19 -16.76
N LEU A 712 -12.75 5.88 -16.75
CA LEU A 712 -13.08 4.95 -17.82
C LEU A 712 -14.30 4.13 -17.42
N ILE A 713 -15.39 4.24 -18.19
CA ILE A 713 -16.56 3.36 -18.04
C ILE A 713 -16.44 2.25 -19.07
N VAL A 714 -16.21 1.03 -18.60
CA VAL A 714 -16.02 -0.15 -19.45
C VAL A 714 -17.35 -0.47 -20.15
N GLN A 715 -17.28 -0.77 -21.44
CA GLN A 715 -18.38 -1.18 -22.29
C GLN A 715 -18.24 -2.68 -22.61
N ASP A 716 -19.37 -3.31 -22.94
CA ASP A 716 -19.43 -4.71 -23.39
C ASP A 716 -18.76 -5.72 -22.43
N HIS A 717 -18.73 -5.39 -21.13
CA HIS A 717 -18.28 -6.26 -20.05
C HIS A 717 -19.51 -6.80 -19.31
N ASP A 718 -19.64 -8.12 -19.23
CA ASP A 718 -20.69 -8.78 -18.45
C ASP A 718 -20.16 -9.10 -17.05
N HIS A 719 -20.62 -8.30 -16.08
CA HIS A 719 -20.20 -8.43 -14.69
C HIS A 719 -20.57 -9.76 -14.02
N GLU A 720 -21.42 -10.61 -14.59
CA GLU A 720 -21.74 -11.93 -14.02
C GLU A 720 -20.72 -13.01 -14.41
N VAL A 721 -20.18 -12.95 -15.63
CA VAL A 721 -19.37 -14.03 -16.21
C VAL A 721 -17.93 -13.62 -16.49
N ASP A 722 -17.69 -12.35 -16.80
CA ASP A 722 -16.37 -11.86 -17.15
C ASP A 722 -15.50 -11.63 -15.92
N ILE A 723 -14.19 -11.69 -16.12
CA ILE A 723 -13.22 -11.34 -15.08
C ILE A 723 -13.33 -9.83 -14.80
N TRP A 724 -13.33 -9.46 -13.52
CA TRP A 724 -13.47 -8.08 -13.11
C TRP A 724 -12.13 -7.33 -13.16
N PRO A 725 -12.14 -6.01 -13.40
CA PRO A 725 -10.98 -5.17 -13.22
C PRO A 725 -10.78 -4.87 -11.72
N TRP A 726 -9.54 -4.97 -11.24
CA TRP A 726 -9.16 -4.82 -9.83
C TRP A 726 -8.05 -3.80 -9.57
N GLY A 727 -7.60 -3.09 -10.61
CA GLY A 727 -6.49 -2.15 -10.57
C GLY A 727 -5.29 -2.68 -11.33
N THR A 728 -4.45 -1.74 -11.79
CA THR A 728 -3.23 -1.95 -12.57
C THR A 728 -3.40 -2.47 -13.99
N GLU A 729 -4.64 -2.70 -14.45
CA GLU A 729 -4.92 -3.05 -15.83
C GLU A 729 -4.36 -1.99 -16.79
N PRO A 730 -3.71 -2.39 -17.90
CA PRO A 730 -3.28 -1.48 -18.93
C PRO A 730 -4.46 -0.80 -19.64
N ILE A 731 -4.28 0.47 -19.97
CA ILE A 731 -5.17 1.28 -20.79
C ILE A 731 -4.57 1.38 -22.18
N TYR A 732 -5.37 1.10 -23.20
CA TYR A 732 -5.02 1.29 -24.60
C TYR A 732 -5.84 2.44 -25.19
N ARG A 733 -5.23 3.19 -26.11
CA ARG A 733 -5.88 4.19 -26.96
C ARG A 733 -5.50 3.91 -28.40
N ASN A 734 -6.50 3.71 -29.27
CA ASN A 734 -6.30 3.39 -30.68
C ASN A 734 -5.28 2.24 -30.88
N GLY A 735 -5.39 1.18 -30.07
CA GLY A 735 -4.52 0.01 -30.10
C GLY A 735 -3.13 0.18 -29.45
N LYS A 736 -2.73 1.39 -29.04
CA LYS A 736 -1.44 1.65 -28.37
C LYS A 736 -1.60 1.76 -26.85
N TYR A 737 -0.66 1.22 -26.09
CA TYR A 737 -0.63 1.38 -24.63
C TYR A 737 -0.42 2.85 -24.27
N VAL A 738 -1.23 3.37 -23.34
CA VAL A 738 -1.18 4.77 -22.92
C VAL A 738 -1.22 4.97 -21.41
N GLY A 739 -1.31 3.93 -20.59
CA GLY A 739 -1.31 4.11 -19.13
C GLY A 739 -1.94 2.93 -18.40
N ALA A 740 -2.31 3.13 -17.14
CA ALA A 740 -2.82 2.06 -16.31
C ALA A 740 -3.92 2.54 -15.35
N ILE A 741 -4.80 1.61 -15.01
CA ILE A 741 -5.83 1.77 -13.99
C ILE A 741 -5.19 1.81 -12.60
N THR A 742 -5.65 2.74 -11.76
CA THR A 742 -5.26 2.84 -10.35
C THR A 742 -6.33 2.21 -9.44
N THR A 743 -7.58 2.59 -9.64
CA THR A 743 -8.71 2.20 -8.80
C THR A 743 -9.85 1.67 -9.67
N THR A 744 -10.49 0.60 -9.23
CA THR A 744 -11.75 0.11 -9.82
C THR A 744 -12.89 0.06 -8.81
N GLY A 745 -14.11 0.12 -9.31
CA GLY A 745 -15.33 -0.17 -8.59
C GLY A 745 -16.49 -0.43 -9.56
N TYR A 746 -17.48 -1.21 -9.14
CA TYR A 746 -18.71 -1.32 -9.91
C TYR A 746 -19.56 -0.09 -9.66
N GLY A 747 -19.89 0.63 -10.73
CA GLY A 747 -20.79 1.77 -10.66
C GLY A 747 -22.23 1.29 -10.69
N PHE A 748 -22.88 1.19 -9.53
CA PHE A 748 -24.26 0.72 -9.42
C PHE A 748 -25.28 1.64 -10.10
N THR A 749 -25.01 2.95 -10.18
CA THR A 749 -25.83 3.88 -10.97
C THR A 749 -25.62 3.65 -12.47
N PHE A 750 -24.39 3.35 -12.88
CA PHE A 750 -24.06 3.09 -14.29
C PHE A 750 -24.37 1.66 -14.75
N GLN A 751 -24.50 0.72 -13.81
CA GLN A 751 -24.55 -0.73 -14.03
C GLN A 751 -23.38 -1.25 -14.87
N LYS A 752 -22.18 -0.70 -14.61
CA LYS A 752 -20.96 -0.99 -15.38
C LYS A 752 -19.73 -0.95 -14.47
N GLN A 753 -18.65 -1.59 -14.93
CA GLN A 753 -17.34 -1.40 -14.32
C GLN A 753 -16.85 0.03 -14.56
N VAL A 754 -16.43 0.68 -13.48
CA VAL A 754 -15.84 2.02 -13.51
C VAL A 754 -14.40 1.91 -13.04
N CYS A 755 -13.50 2.38 -13.89
CA CYS A 755 -12.06 2.36 -13.64
C CYS A 755 -11.52 3.79 -13.64
N LEU A 756 -10.69 4.12 -12.66
CA LEU A 756 -9.96 5.38 -12.59
C LEU A 756 -8.50 5.09 -12.86
N GLY A 757 -7.79 6.00 -13.51
CA GLY A 757 -6.38 5.80 -13.84
C GLY A 757 -5.77 6.98 -14.55
N PHE A 758 -4.53 6.82 -14.99
CA PHE A 758 -3.79 7.87 -15.70
C PHE A 758 -3.58 7.48 -17.16
N VAL A 759 -3.86 8.43 -18.05
CA VAL A 759 -3.55 8.33 -19.48
C VAL A 759 -2.40 9.28 -19.82
N GLN A 760 -1.47 8.77 -20.61
CA GLN A 760 -0.29 9.44 -21.13
C GLN A 760 -0.40 9.62 -22.64
N ASN A 761 0.40 10.52 -23.18
CA ASN A 761 0.54 10.72 -24.61
C ASN A 761 2.00 10.42 -24.99
N PHE A 762 2.22 9.48 -25.89
CA PHE A 762 3.55 9.11 -26.37
C PHE A 762 3.59 9.31 -27.89
N ASP A 763 4.69 9.89 -28.38
CA ASP A 763 4.96 9.89 -29.81
C ASP A 763 5.45 8.50 -30.29
N ASP A 764 5.69 8.36 -31.60
CA ASP A 764 6.13 7.10 -32.19
C ASP A 764 7.54 6.65 -31.73
N LYS A 765 8.30 7.53 -31.06
CA LYS A 765 9.59 7.21 -30.43
C LYS A 765 9.45 6.87 -28.94
N GLY A 766 8.22 6.85 -28.40
CA GLY A 766 7.95 6.61 -26.98
C GLY A 766 8.22 7.82 -26.09
N THR A 767 8.41 9.02 -26.65
CA THR A 767 8.66 10.22 -25.85
C THR A 767 7.34 10.82 -25.36
N ALA A 768 7.28 11.20 -24.08
CA ALA A 768 6.08 11.72 -23.46
C ALA A 768 5.73 13.14 -23.96
N GLN A 769 4.53 13.27 -24.53
CA GLN A 769 3.95 14.50 -25.06
C GLN A 769 2.93 15.09 -24.08
N VAL A 770 2.57 16.37 -24.28
CA VAL A 770 1.53 17.01 -23.46
C VAL A 770 0.20 16.31 -23.68
N VAL A 771 -0.54 16.08 -22.59
CA VAL A 771 -1.89 15.51 -22.59
C VAL A 771 -2.88 16.65 -22.49
N THR A 772 -3.72 16.82 -23.50
CA THR A 772 -4.78 17.83 -23.55
C THR A 772 -6.16 17.21 -23.31
N PRO A 773 -7.17 17.99 -22.90
CA PRO A 773 -8.55 17.50 -22.83
C PRO A 773 -9.03 16.88 -24.16
N GLU A 774 -8.71 17.51 -25.29
CA GLU A 774 -9.02 17.03 -26.64
C GLU A 774 -8.40 15.64 -26.93
N TYR A 775 -7.15 15.42 -26.50
CA TYR A 775 -6.49 14.13 -26.67
C TYR A 775 -7.24 13.00 -25.95
N ILE A 776 -7.79 13.31 -24.76
CA ILE A 776 -8.59 12.38 -23.95
C ILE A 776 -9.96 12.13 -24.57
N THR A 777 -10.66 13.15 -25.06
CA THR A 777 -12.07 13.00 -25.50
C THR A 777 -12.23 12.42 -26.90
N THR A 778 -11.18 12.45 -27.74
CA THR A 778 -11.25 12.00 -29.15
C THR A 778 -10.73 10.59 -29.40
N GLY A 779 -10.12 9.95 -28.40
CA GLY A 779 -9.54 8.60 -28.54
C GLY A 779 -10.57 7.47 -28.39
N GLN A 780 -10.30 6.34 -29.04
CA GLN A 780 -10.96 5.07 -28.73
C GLN A 780 -10.16 4.34 -27.66
N TYR A 781 -10.78 4.05 -26.52
CA TYR A 781 -10.09 3.45 -25.38
C TYR A 781 -10.50 2.00 -25.18
N GLU A 782 -9.56 1.20 -24.69
CA GLU A 782 -9.78 -0.17 -24.22
C GLU A 782 -9.07 -0.38 -22.89
N VAL A 783 -9.62 -1.25 -22.04
CA VAL A 783 -8.97 -1.72 -20.80
C VAL A 783 -8.68 -3.21 -20.95
N ASP A 784 -7.43 -3.60 -20.74
CA ASP A 784 -6.99 -5.00 -20.82
C ASP A 784 -7.18 -5.69 -19.46
N ILE A 785 -8.26 -6.47 -19.37
CA ILE A 785 -8.64 -7.21 -18.17
C ILE A 785 -8.26 -8.67 -18.37
N ALA A 786 -7.14 -9.06 -17.76
CA ALA A 786 -6.61 -10.43 -17.82
C ALA A 786 -6.43 -10.97 -19.25
N GLY A 787 -5.95 -10.15 -20.18
CA GLY A 787 -5.67 -10.52 -21.58
C GLY A 787 -6.83 -10.30 -22.54
N ILE A 788 -7.98 -9.82 -22.05
CA ILE A 788 -9.14 -9.45 -22.88
C ILE A 788 -9.30 -7.93 -22.86
N ARG A 789 -9.33 -7.31 -24.03
CA ARG A 789 -9.51 -5.86 -24.18
C ARG A 789 -10.99 -5.54 -24.31
N TYR A 790 -11.51 -4.76 -23.35
CA TYR A 790 -12.87 -4.25 -23.37
C TYR A 790 -12.88 -2.78 -23.77
N PRO A 791 -13.74 -2.35 -24.70
CA PRO A 791 -13.89 -0.93 -25.03
C PRO A 791 -14.27 -0.12 -23.79
N ALA A 792 -13.82 1.12 -23.70
CA ALA A 792 -14.12 2.00 -22.58
C ALA A 792 -14.37 3.44 -23.03
N LYS A 793 -15.25 4.13 -22.32
CA LYS A 793 -15.50 5.57 -22.51
C LYS A 793 -14.68 6.36 -21.48
N ALA A 794 -13.74 7.17 -21.97
CA ALA A 794 -12.95 8.07 -21.13
C ALA A 794 -13.72 9.37 -20.80
N ASN A 795 -13.62 9.83 -19.55
CA ASN A 795 -14.24 11.05 -19.07
C ASN A 795 -13.25 11.84 -18.19
N LEU A 796 -13.26 13.17 -18.32
CA LEU A 796 -12.46 14.11 -17.52
C LEU A 796 -13.16 14.59 -16.25
N HIS A 797 -14.44 14.26 -16.15
CA HIS A 797 -15.32 14.52 -15.01
C HIS A 797 -16.34 13.37 -14.96
N SER A 798 -16.86 13.09 -13.76
CA SER A 798 -17.96 12.13 -13.66
C SER A 798 -19.11 12.56 -14.56
N PRO A 799 -19.68 11.66 -15.38
CA PRO A 799 -20.98 11.89 -15.99
C PRO A 799 -22.04 12.23 -14.94
N ASN A 800 -23.16 12.80 -15.37
CA ASN A 800 -24.29 13.00 -14.49
C ASN A 800 -24.73 11.66 -13.89
N LEU A 801 -24.85 11.60 -12.58
CA LEU A 801 -25.30 10.43 -11.82
C LEU A 801 -26.76 10.66 -11.43
N PRO A 802 -27.74 10.07 -12.13
CA PRO A 802 -29.15 10.21 -11.78
C PRO A 802 -29.39 9.87 -10.31
N THR A 803 -30.17 10.72 -9.62
CA THR A 803 -30.61 10.50 -8.25
C THR A 803 -32.05 10.98 -8.12
N LYS A 804 -32.84 10.32 -7.26
CA LYS A 804 -34.21 10.74 -6.97
C LYS A 804 -34.25 12.05 -6.17
N TYR A 805 -33.17 12.40 -5.48
CA TYR A 805 -33.10 13.52 -4.53
C TYR A 805 -31.91 14.44 -4.85
N PRO A 806 -32.01 15.29 -5.87
CA PRO A 806 -30.90 16.15 -6.27
C PRO A 806 -30.60 17.23 -5.21
N ASP A 807 -29.34 17.33 -4.79
CA ASP A 807 -28.81 18.42 -3.97
C ASP A 807 -27.99 19.39 -4.84
N LYS A 808 -28.50 20.62 -5.02
CA LYS A 808 -27.88 21.62 -5.91
C LYS A 808 -26.47 22.04 -5.46
N GLU A 809 -26.24 22.18 -4.15
CA GLU A 809 -24.92 22.60 -3.62
C GLU A 809 -23.87 21.52 -3.89
N ARG A 810 -24.24 20.24 -3.69
CA ARG A 810 -23.34 19.11 -3.96
C ARG A 810 -23.13 18.87 -5.45
N LEU A 811 -24.17 19.01 -6.27
CA LEU A 811 -24.06 18.85 -7.73
C LEU A 811 -23.17 19.93 -8.38
N ALA A 812 -23.08 21.13 -7.79
CA ALA A 812 -22.16 22.17 -8.24
C ALA A 812 -20.69 21.86 -7.92
N TYR A 813 -20.43 21.00 -6.93
CA TYR A 813 -19.08 20.58 -6.58
C TYR A 813 -18.58 19.52 -7.56
N ARG A 814 -17.43 19.81 -8.20
CA ARG A 814 -16.76 18.88 -9.10
C ARG A 814 -15.40 18.51 -8.52
N ALA A 815 -15.12 17.21 -8.47
CA ALA A 815 -13.85 16.68 -7.95
C ALA A 815 -12.66 17.15 -8.78
N THR A 816 -12.83 17.05 -10.11
CA THR A 816 -11.92 17.47 -11.16
C THR A 816 -12.58 18.59 -11.97
N ARG A 817 -11.82 19.61 -12.37
CA ARG A 817 -12.30 20.73 -13.18
C ARG A 817 -11.29 21.08 -14.27
N ASP A 818 -11.77 21.42 -15.45
CA ASP A 818 -10.94 21.92 -16.54
C ASP A 818 -10.59 23.40 -16.28
N ILE A 819 -9.30 23.76 -16.28
CA ILE A 819 -8.85 25.16 -16.23
C ILE A 819 -8.53 25.65 -17.64
N VAL A 820 -9.50 25.55 -18.56
CA VAL A 820 -9.35 26.29 -19.82
C VAL A 820 -10.12 27.61 -19.80
N ASN A 821 -11.14 27.81 -18.96
CA ASN A 821 -11.96 29.05 -19.03
C ASN A 821 -12.50 29.67 -17.73
N ASP A 822 -12.31 29.11 -16.53
CA ASP A 822 -12.84 29.75 -15.31
C ASP A 822 -11.82 30.69 -14.66
N VAL A 823 -11.46 31.73 -15.40
CA VAL A 823 -11.20 33.04 -14.80
C VAL A 823 -12.56 33.73 -14.74
N VAL A 824 -12.91 34.27 -13.56
CA VAL A 824 -14.10 35.07 -13.22
C VAL A 824 -15.25 34.32 -12.50
N ILE A 825 -15.80 35.03 -11.49
CA ILE A 825 -16.94 34.77 -10.58
C ILE A 825 -16.53 34.03 -9.28
N SER A 826 -16.32 34.67 -8.12
CA SER A 826 -17.15 35.67 -7.45
C SER A 826 -16.32 36.46 -6.43
N THR A 827 -15.87 37.66 -6.80
CA THR A 827 -15.88 38.79 -5.87
C THR A 827 -17.35 39.12 -5.58
N ARG A 828 -17.84 38.77 -4.39
CA ARG A 828 -18.98 39.51 -3.84
C ARG A 828 -18.42 40.64 -3.00
N SER A 829 -18.64 41.83 -3.55
CA SER A 829 -18.50 43.15 -2.99
C SER A 829 -19.20 43.31 -1.63
N LYS A 830 -18.47 43.96 -0.71
CA LYS A 830 -18.88 44.60 0.55
C LYS A 830 -19.48 43.72 1.65
#